data_AF-A0A7G1NGQ6-F1
#
_entry.id   AF-A0A7G1NGQ6-F1
#
_cell.length_a   1.000
_cell.length_b   1.000
_cell.length_c   1.000
_cell.angle_alpha   90.00
_cell.angle_beta   90.00
_cell.angle_gamma   90.00
#
_symmetry.space_group_name_H-M   'P 1'
#
loop_
_entity.id
_entity.type
_entity.pdbx_description
1 polymer ?
#
loop_
_entity_poly.entity_id
_entity_poly.type
_entity_poly.pdbx_seq_one_letter_code
_entity_poly.pdbx_strand_id
1 'polypeptide(L)'
;MASEAGSGPSPVARLAAALSAAGAAPTPREIAELLWLAGQLEQAAEEPLVGEHPTGQPEAGRPVAPETPGTAPGPPGPAEQTPPAPAHPTEPPAPAAHDRVPLRLPAPRPPDGPQHHPGGGGSPLLAPAPPMLPHPLALQRALRPLQRKVPSPHARLLDERATADRIARLGAHPDVWLPVLRPAPDRWLRLNLVHDTGPTMPVWRPLVSELHAALAQSGIFRTVTLHPATPDGRARQVPVLDDSRTATLVVSDCMGPQWRPGEAGDRWYRTLRNWAHRMPLAVVQPLPEHLWPTTALPAEPGLLTAPTAAAPTATLAFTPYDASPPPAGALPLPVLEPGAPWLSHWAALLADPGGARTPGAVAWLPAAPAPPAEPAPDHTTASPEDLVLRFRATASPEAFRLAGHLALAVPSVPVMRLVQRTLDRDPRPQHLAEVILSGMLTAAPGPSGSYAFRPGVRELLLRSLPRTARGRTREFLARVGGLIDERAGLAAGQFRAETGDGHDEAGPAFATVSEETVRRLGGTDTRSAAEPTAPTILFESDDLTGHPEARITLEYAVHEMLSRGALAPHRFDVRVRGSGYDVHTEPGTYLLPVLVAVLRGLPEVLTGLVDPPPLTVTFWDRPVPPPEPPPVPADIQVIVSPAVYEQFAASSAAQGPQRFQPLYQDGATDTPPVAWYCPLSPATTPEPEARDLVQGPFITRDLRRLGIPAPGRTAVVHTRPDGPLTLLDPARPHDDSKPRLVTYYEVDLTTHQAHHRVSLPSSGKGVFAAAVELSWHVEDPVAFVRAEVGRVSEPLLGHLLEEAARITRRHPLRRAGAAQRAVNAGLRRWPVPGLSVTASVQLDREGAALPGPQGTAPARLPLPRLLGEAETVLVGFDGPMTRLFSASTAREAVLGLLALVDEHRDARHALPGAVRETFAHPLDVLRAFARDPLGPLLRERLDEIELRAVPHAPATHNSAPLVRTLHASGRRVCVITDVCAEAVPRYLRPYGALPLAGVHGRAEDLALLTPHPDCMLRALDTCAGSAATGLVIGSTVAELAAAQRAGLRFIGLARNTTTDRQLREAGCETTVTSLAPLLEAARSL
;
A
#
# COMPACT_ATOMS: atom_id res chain seq x y z
N MET A 1 24.33 76.13 -26.37
CA MET A 1 24.69 76.26 -24.94
C MET A 1 24.00 75.15 -24.18
N ALA A 2 24.77 74.16 -23.74
CA ALA A 2 24.31 73.15 -22.78
C ALA A 2 24.53 73.69 -21.36
N SER A 3 23.61 73.42 -20.44
CA SER A 3 23.85 73.56 -19.00
C SER A 3 23.97 72.18 -18.39
N GLU A 4 25.12 71.92 -17.80
CA GLU A 4 25.46 70.75 -17.00
C GLU A 4 24.62 70.69 -15.71
N ALA A 5 24.21 69.48 -15.33
CA ALA A 5 23.91 69.12 -13.95
C ALA A 5 24.42 67.68 -13.76
N GLY A 6 25.49 67.53 -12.97
CA GLY A 6 26.26 66.31 -12.82
C GLY A 6 25.49 65.17 -12.15
N SER A 7 25.31 64.07 -12.88
CA SER A 7 25.08 62.76 -12.27
C SER A 7 26.44 62.12 -12.04
N GLY A 8 26.81 61.93 -10.77
CA GLY A 8 27.96 61.10 -10.43
C GLY A 8 27.85 59.68 -11.02
N PRO A 9 28.96 58.93 -11.12
CA PRO A 9 28.96 57.58 -11.66
C PRO A 9 28.01 56.69 -10.84
N SER A 10 27.22 55.87 -11.54
CA SER A 10 26.27 54.94 -10.90
C SER A 10 26.98 54.04 -9.88
N PRO A 11 26.28 53.53 -8.85
CA PRO A 11 26.88 52.63 -7.85
C PRO A 11 27.61 51.44 -8.48
N VAL A 12 27.07 50.91 -9.58
CA VAL A 12 27.68 49.84 -10.38
C VAL A 12 28.96 50.31 -11.09
N ALA A 13 28.99 51.54 -11.61
CA ALA A 13 30.19 52.12 -12.20
C ALA A 13 31.30 52.36 -11.16
N ARG A 14 30.94 52.72 -9.92
CA ARG A 14 31.92 52.83 -8.80
C ARG A 14 32.46 51.46 -8.39
N LEU A 15 31.61 50.43 -8.33
CA LEU A 15 32.03 49.06 -8.05
C LEU A 15 32.95 48.51 -9.15
N ALA A 16 32.58 48.71 -10.42
CA ALA A 16 33.40 48.31 -11.56
C ALA A 16 34.78 49.01 -11.55
N ALA A 17 34.82 50.30 -11.21
CA ALA A 17 36.06 51.06 -11.08
C ALA A 17 36.92 50.57 -9.90
N ALA A 18 36.32 50.24 -8.75
CA ALA A 18 37.03 49.71 -7.59
C ALA A 18 37.61 48.30 -7.86
N LEU A 19 36.87 47.43 -8.54
CA LEU A 19 37.35 46.10 -8.92
C LEU A 19 38.44 46.16 -9.99
N SER A 20 38.33 47.09 -10.95
CA SER A 20 39.37 47.36 -11.95
C SER A 20 40.65 47.97 -11.33
N ALA A 21 40.55 48.59 -10.16
CA ALA A 21 41.72 49.10 -9.43
C ALA A 21 42.44 47.99 -8.64
N ALA A 22 41.76 46.88 -8.35
CA ALA A 22 42.31 45.72 -7.63
C ALA A 22 42.79 44.58 -8.57
N GLY A 23 42.55 44.69 -9.89
CA GLY A 23 42.88 43.67 -10.89
C GLY A 23 42.26 43.98 -12.27
N ALA A 24 42.25 43.02 -13.20
CA ALA A 24 41.69 43.21 -14.55
C ALA A 24 40.21 43.65 -14.51
N ALA A 25 39.79 44.47 -15.49
CA ALA A 25 38.44 45.01 -15.55
C ALA A 25 37.40 43.89 -15.64
N PRO A 26 36.52 43.72 -14.64
CA PRO A 26 35.59 42.60 -14.61
C PRO A 26 34.56 42.76 -15.73
N THR A 27 34.25 41.64 -16.38
CA THR A 27 33.21 41.59 -17.40
C THR A 27 31.84 41.87 -16.78
N PRO A 28 30.85 42.34 -17.57
CA PRO A 28 29.49 42.58 -17.07
C PRO A 28 28.85 41.35 -16.41
N ARG A 29 29.26 40.15 -16.83
CA ARG A 29 28.82 38.89 -16.25
C ARG A 29 29.41 38.66 -14.86
N GLU A 30 30.71 38.89 -14.68
CA GLU A 30 31.38 38.74 -13.39
C GLU A 30 30.84 39.76 -12.37
N ILE A 31 30.52 40.99 -12.79
CA ILE A 31 29.87 41.98 -11.92
C ILE A 31 28.47 41.49 -11.49
N ALA A 32 27.70 40.90 -12.40
CA ALA A 32 26.37 40.36 -12.09
C ALA A 32 26.44 39.15 -11.15
N GLU A 33 27.40 38.25 -11.37
CA GLU A 33 27.65 37.08 -10.51
C GLU A 33 28.11 37.51 -9.12
N LEU A 34 28.97 38.52 -9.00
CA LEU A 34 29.47 39.04 -7.72
C LEU A 34 28.37 39.76 -6.92
N LEU A 35 27.51 40.54 -7.59
CA LEU A 35 26.33 41.15 -6.95
C LEU A 35 25.30 40.10 -6.52
N TRP A 36 25.13 39.03 -7.30
CA TRP A 36 24.28 37.91 -6.93
C TRP A 36 24.84 37.17 -5.70
N LEU A 37 26.15 36.92 -5.65
CA LEU A 37 26.82 36.26 -4.53
C LEU A 37 26.76 37.10 -3.25
N ALA A 38 26.92 38.42 -3.35
CA ALA A 38 26.77 39.33 -2.21
C ALA A 38 25.36 39.27 -1.62
N GLY A 39 24.33 39.21 -2.46
CA GLY A 39 22.95 39.03 -2.00
C GLY A 39 22.67 37.68 -1.33
N GLN A 40 23.44 36.63 -1.67
CA GLN A 40 23.35 35.32 -1.00
C GLN A 40 24.14 35.29 0.31
N LEU A 41 25.26 36.01 0.39
CA LEU A 41 26.07 36.11 1.61
C LEU A 41 25.40 36.93 2.71
N GLU A 42 24.67 38.00 2.36
CA GLU A 42 23.83 38.74 3.33
C GLU A 42 22.66 37.88 3.86
N GLN A 43 22.09 36.99 3.03
CA GLN A 43 21.07 36.04 3.47
C GLN A 43 21.63 34.94 4.38
N ALA A 44 22.90 34.58 4.25
CA ALA A 44 23.58 33.61 5.12
C ALA A 44 24.07 34.24 6.44
N ALA A 45 24.31 35.56 6.49
CA ALA A 45 24.79 36.26 7.68
C ALA A 45 23.69 36.59 8.71
N GLU A 46 22.40 36.43 8.36
CA GLU A 46 21.26 36.66 9.28
C GLU A 46 20.78 35.38 9.99
N GLU A 47 21.46 34.23 9.84
CA GLU A 47 21.27 33.07 10.72
C GLU A 47 22.14 33.22 11.99
N PRO A 48 21.57 33.16 13.21
CA PRO A 48 22.36 33.26 14.43
C PRO A 48 23.13 31.94 14.64
N LEU A 49 24.42 31.97 14.31
CA LEU A 49 25.38 30.92 14.67
C LEU A 49 25.52 30.86 16.19
N VAL A 50 24.93 29.82 16.78
CA VAL A 50 25.18 29.39 18.15
C VAL A 50 26.48 28.58 18.16
N GLY A 51 27.52 29.17 18.78
CA GLY A 51 28.62 28.46 19.45
C GLY A 51 29.84 28.10 18.59
N GLU A 52 30.95 28.82 18.80
CA GLU A 52 32.14 28.31 19.52
C GLU A 52 33.29 29.33 19.42
N HIS A 53 33.70 29.86 20.56
CA HIS A 53 34.90 30.68 20.70
C HIS A 53 36.15 29.80 20.67
N PRO A 54 37.22 30.26 20.00
CA PRO A 54 38.55 30.09 20.56
C PRO A 54 39.34 31.41 20.62
N THR A 55 39.91 31.63 21.80
CA THR A 55 41.22 32.24 22.10
C THR A 55 41.57 33.67 21.63
N GLY A 56 41.74 34.56 22.61
CA GLY A 56 43.08 35.09 22.95
C GLY A 56 43.53 36.47 22.45
N GLN A 57 43.47 37.46 23.37
CA GLN A 57 44.40 38.62 23.55
C GLN A 57 44.39 39.81 22.54
N PRO A 58 44.94 41.00 22.88
CA PRO A 58 44.82 41.80 24.12
C PRO A 58 44.60 43.33 23.84
N GLU A 59 44.60 44.10 24.93
CA GLU A 59 44.35 45.53 25.16
C GLU A 59 45.11 46.61 24.33
N ALA A 60 44.50 47.82 24.34
CA ALA A 60 45.08 49.18 24.59
C ALA A 60 44.62 50.22 23.53
N GLY A 61 44.17 51.45 23.82
CA GLY A 61 43.93 52.19 25.05
C GLY A 61 43.78 53.71 24.77
N ARG A 62 42.77 54.34 25.41
CA ARG A 62 42.70 55.72 26.01
C ARG A 62 42.93 56.98 25.13
N PRO A 63 42.63 58.23 25.62
CA PRO A 63 42.17 58.72 26.97
C PRO A 63 40.87 59.60 26.93
N VAL A 64 40.00 59.79 27.95
CA VAL A 64 40.05 60.32 29.37
C VAL A 64 40.24 61.86 29.43
N ALA A 65 39.24 62.74 29.70
CA ALA A 65 38.58 63.23 30.97
C ALA A 65 38.49 64.81 30.90
N PRO A 66 37.97 65.62 31.87
CA PRO A 66 37.32 65.42 33.20
C PRO A 66 35.98 66.22 33.44
N GLU A 67 35.01 65.79 34.27
CA GLU A 67 34.70 65.98 35.74
C GLU A 67 33.83 67.20 36.21
N THR A 68 32.57 66.90 36.62
CA THR A 68 31.77 67.12 37.90
C THR A 68 31.99 68.32 38.87
N PRO A 69 31.08 68.69 39.85
CA PRO A 69 30.34 67.80 40.81
C PRO A 69 28.97 68.23 41.48
N GLY A 70 28.38 67.28 42.27
CA GLY A 70 27.46 67.42 43.44
C GLY A 70 26.23 66.47 43.41
N THR A 71 25.85 65.58 44.36
CA THR A 71 26.01 65.47 45.83
C THR A 71 25.69 64.02 46.34
N ALA A 72 26.25 63.64 47.50
CA ALA A 72 26.28 62.33 48.23
C ALA A 72 25.09 62.13 49.25
N PRO A 73 25.05 61.15 50.22
CA PRO A 73 26.01 60.10 50.66
C PRO A 73 25.43 58.67 50.99
N GLY A 74 26.31 57.68 51.27
CA GLY A 74 26.04 56.23 51.43
C GLY A 74 26.04 55.63 52.88
N PRO A 75 26.74 54.49 53.15
CA PRO A 75 26.27 53.06 53.25
C PRO A 75 26.65 52.41 54.63
N PRO A 76 27.04 51.11 54.87
CA PRO A 76 26.82 49.75 54.27
C PRO A 76 26.50 48.60 55.32
N GLY A 77 26.31 47.33 54.89
CA GLY A 77 26.58 46.11 55.71
C GLY A 77 25.53 44.95 55.71
N PRO A 78 25.89 43.67 56.06
CA PRO A 78 25.61 42.48 55.22
C PRO A 78 24.67 41.36 55.79
N ALA A 79 24.24 40.46 54.87
CA ALA A 79 23.73 39.05 54.95
C ALA A 79 22.88 38.52 56.14
N GLU A 80 21.64 38.03 55.86
CA GLU A 80 21.09 36.68 56.23
C GLU A 80 19.57 36.49 55.94
N GLN A 81 19.25 35.28 55.46
CA GLN A 81 18.06 34.37 55.52
C GLN A 81 16.61 34.82 55.95
N THR A 82 15.63 34.24 55.21
CA THR A 82 14.12 34.13 55.22
C THR A 82 13.43 33.98 56.61
N PRO A 83 12.10 34.21 56.90
CA PRO A 83 10.81 34.13 56.10
C PRO A 83 9.69 35.16 56.52
N PRO A 84 8.35 34.93 56.40
CA PRO A 84 7.42 34.57 55.29
C PRO A 84 6.33 35.67 54.98
N ALA A 85 5.45 35.40 54.00
CA ALA A 85 4.41 36.28 53.43
C ALA A 85 3.20 36.65 54.33
N PRO A 86 2.50 37.77 54.02
CA PRO A 86 1.05 37.69 53.77
C PRO A 86 0.54 38.54 52.58
N ALA A 87 -0.73 38.30 52.26
CA ALA A 87 -1.48 38.65 51.04
C ALA A 87 -1.67 40.14 50.74
N HIS A 88 -1.86 40.45 49.44
CA HIS A 88 -2.22 41.77 48.90
C HIS A 88 -3.53 41.72 48.07
N PRO A 89 -4.22 42.86 47.90
CA PRO A 89 -5.68 42.98 47.94
C PRO A 89 -6.36 43.09 46.57
N THR A 90 -7.66 42.82 46.60
CA THR A 90 -8.64 42.89 45.50
C THR A 90 -8.78 44.31 44.89
N GLU A 91 -8.65 44.41 43.57
CA GLU A 91 -9.04 45.56 42.73
C GLU A 91 -10.48 45.42 42.17
N PRO A 92 -11.16 46.53 41.80
CA PRO A 92 -12.60 46.59 41.51
C PRO A 92 -13.00 46.08 40.10
N PRO A 93 -14.28 45.71 39.89
CA PRO A 93 -14.73 45.04 38.67
C PRO A 93 -14.91 46.02 37.50
N ALA A 94 -14.25 45.71 36.38
CA ALA A 94 -14.43 46.34 35.08
C ALA A 94 -15.73 45.83 34.39
N PRO A 95 -16.34 46.62 33.48
CA PRO A 95 -17.71 46.38 33.00
C PRO A 95 -17.84 45.10 32.18
N ALA A 96 -18.98 44.40 32.35
CA ALA A 96 -19.33 43.17 31.65
C ALA A 96 -19.34 43.38 30.12
N ALA A 97 -18.22 43.04 29.48
CA ALA A 97 -18.07 42.99 28.04
C ALA A 97 -18.57 41.63 27.53
N HIS A 98 -19.87 41.57 27.25
CA HIS A 98 -20.56 40.77 26.24
C HIS A 98 -19.85 39.46 25.81
N ASP A 99 -20.25 38.40 26.51
CA ASP A 99 -20.07 36.99 26.16
C ASP A 99 -20.59 36.69 24.75
N ARG A 100 -19.67 36.31 23.85
CA ARG A 100 -19.96 35.44 22.70
C ARG A 100 -18.67 34.92 22.07
N VAL A 101 -18.65 33.61 21.86
CA VAL A 101 -17.43 32.86 21.52
C VAL A 101 -16.93 33.19 20.13
N PRO A 102 -15.72 33.75 20.03
CA PRO A 102 -14.96 33.63 18.81
C PRO A 102 -14.42 32.19 18.77
N LEU A 103 -14.62 31.49 17.64
CA LEU A 103 -13.66 30.48 17.16
C LEU A 103 -12.32 31.21 16.96
N ARG A 104 -11.62 31.44 18.06
CA ARG A 104 -10.21 31.79 18.17
C ARG A 104 -9.56 30.53 18.73
N LEU A 105 -8.55 30.01 18.05
CA LEU A 105 -7.51 29.30 18.77
C LEU A 105 -7.01 30.29 19.85
N PRO A 106 -6.86 29.87 21.13
CA PRO A 106 -6.25 30.73 22.15
C PRO A 106 -4.96 31.32 21.58
N ALA A 107 -4.77 32.63 21.71
CA ALA A 107 -3.56 33.28 21.24
C ALA A 107 -2.34 32.61 21.89
N PRO A 108 -1.22 32.45 21.17
CA PRO A 108 0.01 31.99 21.79
C PRO A 108 0.39 32.98 22.90
N ARG A 109 0.51 32.49 24.13
CA ARG A 109 1.08 33.27 25.23
C ARG A 109 2.55 33.56 24.86
N PRO A 110 3.09 34.77 25.11
CA PRO A 110 4.51 35.02 24.94
C PRO A 110 5.30 34.01 25.80
N PRO A 111 6.44 33.49 25.33
CA PRO A 111 7.24 32.56 26.11
C PRO A 111 7.89 33.32 27.27
N ASP A 112 7.31 33.20 28.47
CA ASP A 112 7.98 33.57 29.71
C ASP A 112 9.02 32.49 30.07
N GLY A 113 10.29 32.89 30.06
CA GLY A 113 11.39 32.27 30.81
C GLY A 113 11.97 30.93 30.29
N PRO A 114 13.24 30.63 30.61
CA PRO A 114 13.92 29.42 30.15
C PRO A 114 13.32 28.19 30.85
N GLN A 115 12.54 27.40 30.12
CA GLN A 115 11.94 26.17 30.64
C GLN A 115 12.98 25.05 30.70
N HIS A 116 13.35 24.69 31.92
CA HIS A 116 14.01 23.45 32.29
C HIS A 116 13.25 22.26 31.70
N HIS A 117 13.88 21.52 30.78
CA HIS A 117 13.36 20.23 30.31
C HIS A 117 13.81 19.15 31.30
N PRO A 118 12.91 18.32 31.85
CA PRO A 118 13.31 17.09 32.53
C PRO A 118 13.89 16.14 31.48
N GLY A 119 15.06 15.57 31.78
CA GLY A 119 15.80 14.70 30.86
C GLY A 119 15.02 13.46 30.47
N GLY A 120 14.80 13.28 29.17
CA GLY A 120 14.42 12.04 28.51
C GLY A 120 15.35 11.84 27.31
N GLY A 121 16.15 10.78 27.34
CA GLY A 121 17.27 10.55 26.42
C GLY A 121 16.87 9.98 25.05
N GLY A 122 16.12 10.74 24.23
CA GLY A 122 15.85 10.38 22.84
C GLY A 122 16.57 11.31 21.85
N SER A 123 17.23 10.75 20.83
CA SER A 123 17.75 11.55 19.71
C SER A 123 16.60 12.04 18.82
N PRO A 124 16.51 13.35 18.51
CA PRO A 124 15.44 13.87 17.66
C PRO A 124 15.64 13.45 16.19
N LEU A 125 14.63 12.80 15.60
CA LEU A 125 14.58 12.37 14.20
C LEU A 125 13.67 13.29 13.39
N LEU A 126 13.98 13.58 12.11
CA LEU A 126 13.07 14.34 11.24
C LEU A 126 12.29 13.41 10.32
N ALA A 127 10.98 13.23 10.54
CA ALA A 127 10.12 12.36 9.73
C ALA A 127 9.48 13.08 8.52
N PRO A 128 9.38 12.44 7.34
CA PRO A 128 8.72 13.01 6.16
C PRO A 128 7.18 12.96 6.29
N ALA A 129 6.48 14.02 5.87
CA ALA A 129 5.02 14.06 5.83
C ALA A 129 4.49 13.83 4.38
N PRO A 130 3.32 13.19 4.21
CA PRO A 130 2.72 12.96 2.89
C PRO A 130 2.19 14.28 2.28
N PRO A 131 2.29 14.52 0.96
CA PRO A 131 1.88 15.78 0.34
C PRO A 131 0.38 16.07 0.55
N MET A 132 0.02 17.35 0.68
CA MET A 132 -1.34 17.83 0.91
C MET A 132 -2.14 18.00 -0.39
N LEU A 133 -1.47 18.17 -1.53
CA LEU A 133 -2.06 18.13 -2.87
C LEU A 133 -1.90 16.72 -3.48
N PRO A 134 -2.99 15.97 -3.68
CA PRO A 134 -2.90 14.58 -4.14
C PRO A 134 -2.52 14.44 -5.62
N HIS A 135 -2.90 15.41 -6.47
CA HIS A 135 -2.74 15.33 -7.93
C HIS A 135 -2.21 16.64 -8.55
N PRO A 136 -0.95 17.03 -8.31
CA PRO A 136 -0.39 18.30 -8.80
C PRO A 136 -0.43 18.44 -10.33
N LEU A 137 -0.26 17.34 -11.08
CA LEU A 137 -0.36 17.35 -12.55
C LEU A 137 -1.78 17.64 -13.06
N ALA A 138 -2.82 17.19 -12.35
CA ALA A 138 -4.20 17.49 -12.71
C ALA A 138 -4.49 18.99 -12.54
N LEU A 139 -3.95 19.60 -11.48
CA LEU A 139 -4.03 21.04 -11.22
C LEU A 139 -3.34 21.85 -12.34
N GLN A 140 -2.15 21.42 -12.78
CA GLN A 140 -1.46 22.06 -13.90
C GLN A 140 -2.24 21.93 -15.22
N ARG A 141 -2.88 20.78 -15.47
CA ARG A 141 -3.71 20.56 -16.66
C ARG A 141 -4.97 21.43 -16.65
N ALA A 142 -5.57 21.66 -15.48
CA ALA A 142 -6.76 22.52 -15.32
C ALA A 142 -6.51 23.96 -15.77
N LEU A 143 -5.27 24.44 -15.67
CA LEU A 143 -4.88 25.81 -16.03
C LEU A 143 -4.55 25.99 -17.52
N ARG A 144 -4.59 24.92 -18.34
CA ARG A 144 -4.29 24.98 -19.79
C ARG A 144 -5.02 26.08 -20.57
N PRO A 145 -6.28 26.45 -20.28
CA PRO A 145 -6.94 27.57 -20.97
C PRO A 145 -6.15 28.89 -20.90
N LEU A 146 -5.34 29.08 -19.85
CA LEU A 146 -4.50 30.28 -19.67
C LEU A 146 -3.18 30.21 -20.44
N GLN A 147 -2.86 29.10 -21.11
CA GLN A 147 -1.60 28.88 -21.80
C GLN A 147 -1.53 29.64 -23.15
N ARG A 148 -1.73 30.95 -23.12
CA ARG A 148 -1.67 31.84 -24.28
C ARG A 148 -0.31 32.50 -24.41
N LYS A 149 0.22 32.54 -25.63
CA LYS A 149 1.40 33.34 -25.98
C LYS A 149 0.95 34.67 -26.58
N VAL A 150 1.51 35.77 -26.10
CA VAL A 150 1.27 37.13 -26.62
C VAL A 150 2.59 37.79 -27.00
N PRO A 151 2.58 38.77 -27.92
CA PRO A 151 3.76 39.59 -28.19
C PRO A 151 4.33 40.20 -26.91
N SER A 152 5.62 40.02 -26.67
CA SER A 152 6.33 40.68 -25.58
C SER A 152 6.40 42.19 -25.86
N PRO A 153 6.09 43.05 -24.88
CA PRO A 153 6.24 44.50 -25.04
C PRO A 153 7.72 44.93 -25.02
N HIS A 154 8.61 44.13 -24.42
CA HIS A 154 10.01 44.52 -24.18
C HIS A 154 11.03 43.64 -24.91
N ALA A 155 10.74 42.35 -25.11
CA ALA A 155 11.66 41.45 -25.79
C ALA A 155 11.37 41.39 -27.31
N ARG A 156 12.41 41.53 -28.13
CA ARG A 156 12.32 41.36 -29.59
C ARG A 156 13.29 40.27 -30.06
N LEU A 157 12.86 39.49 -31.03
CA LEU A 157 13.65 38.47 -31.72
C LEU A 157 13.97 38.93 -33.13
N LEU A 158 15.13 38.53 -33.63
CA LEU A 158 15.48 38.69 -35.03
C LEU A 158 14.54 37.85 -35.91
N ASP A 159 13.86 38.47 -36.87
CA ASP A 159 13.21 37.76 -37.95
C ASP A 159 14.24 37.54 -39.06
N GLU A 160 14.94 36.41 -38.97
CA GLU A 160 16.03 36.06 -39.88
C GLU A 160 15.58 36.10 -41.34
N ARG A 161 14.38 35.58 -41.63
CA ARG A 161 13.83 35.52 -42.99
C ARG A 161 13.46 36.90 -43.52
N ALA A 162 12.74 37.71 -42.73
CA ALA A 162 12.41 39.07 -43.15
C ALA A 162 13.66 39.96 -43.28
N THR A 163 14.69 39.71 -42.46
CA THR A 163 16.00 40.37 -42.56
C THR A 163 16.71 39.95 -43.85
N ALA A 164 16.78 38.66 -44.16
CA ALA A 164 17.36 38.15 -45.39
C ALA A 164 16.63 38.68 -46.64
N ASP A 165 15.30 38.66 -46.64
CA ASP A 165 14.49 39.20 -47.75
C ASP A 165 14.69 40.71 -47.93
N ARG A 166 14.86 41.46 -46.84
CA ARG A 166 15.17 42.90 -46.90
C ARG A 166 16.55 43.15 -47.50
N ILE A 167 17.56 42.39 -47.09
CA ILE A 167 18.93 42.47 -47.63
C ILE A 167 18.93 42.12 -49.12
N ALA A 168 18.22 41.05 -49.50
CA ALA A 168 18.08 40.63 -50.89
C ALA A 168 17.42 41.71 -51.78
N ARG A 169 16.44 42.45 -51.24
CA ARG A 169 15.74 43.52 -51.98
C ARG A 169 16.50 44.84 -52.08
N LEU A 170 17.25 45.22 -51.04
CA LEU A 170 17.91 46.53 -50.97
C LEU A 170 19.35 46.53 -51.51
N GLY A 171 19.86 45.35 -51.90
CA GLY A 171 21.25 45.16 -52.32
C GLY A 171 22.15 44.93 -51.11
N ALA A 172 23.09 43.98 -51.23
CA ALA A 172 23.94 43.51 -50.14
C ALA A 172 25.07 44.50 -49.77
N HIS A 173 24.77 45.79 -49.67
CA HIS A 173 25.70 46.78 -49.14
C HIS A 173 25.75 46.73 -47.61
N PRO A 174 26.94 46.76 -46.98
CA PRO A 174 27.08 46.68 -45.51
C PRO A 174 26.25 47.72 -44.75
N ASP A 175 26.05 48.90 -45.34
CA ASP A 175 25.38 50.04 -44.71
C ASP A 175 23.84 49.89 -44.62
N VAL A 176 23.26 48.86 -45.25
CA VAL A 176 21.80 48.61 -45.28
C VAL A 176 21.40 47.30 -44.58
N TRP A 177 22.33 46.62 -43.91
CA TRP A 177 22.09 45.39 -43.14
C TRP A 177 21.44 45.67 -41.79
N LEU A 178 20.20 46.17 -41.80
CA LEU A 178 19.43 46.40 -40.59
C LEU A 178 18.53 45.20 -40.25
N PRO A 179 18.65 44.63 -39.04
CA PRO A 179 17.84 43.50 -38.62
C PRO A 179 16.35 43.87 -38.55
N VAL A 180 15.50 43.03 -39.12
CA VAL A 180 14.05 43.11 -38.94
C VAL A 180 13.71 42.40 -37.63
N LEU A 181 13.23 43.15 -36.64
CA LEU A 181 12.90 42.61 -35.32
C LEU A 181 11.39 42.40 -35.19
N ARG A 182 10.99 41.22 -34.72
CA ARG A 182 9.59 40.93 -34.34
C ARG A 182 9.49 40.75 -32.81
N PRO A 183 8.36 41.10 -32.18
CA PRO A 183 8.17 40.83 -30.75
C PRO A 183 8.38 39.34 -30.42
N ALA A 184 9.10 39.07 -29.34
CA ALA A 184 9.26 37.70 -28.85
C ALA A 184 7.91 37.16 -28.35
N PRO A 185 7.56 35.88 -28.56
CA PRO A 185 6.38 35.29 -27.94
C PRO A 185 6.62 35.14 -26.44
N ASP A 186 5.67 35.62 -25.63
CA ASP A 186 5.78 35.72 -24.18
C ASP A 186 4.50 35.20 -23.51
N ARG A 187 4.60 34.74 -22.26
CA ARG A 187 3.42 34.33 -21.49
C ARG A 187 2.62 35.57 -21.10
N TRP A 188 1.31 35.50 -21.31
CA TRP A 188 0.48 36.69 -21.16
C TRP A 188 0.16 37.07 -19.72
N LEU A 189 0.19 36.13 -18.75
CA LEU A 189 -0.18 36.38 -17.35
C LEU A 189 0.99 36.23 -16.37
N ARG A 190 1.04 37.08 -15.34
CA ARG A 190 1.79 36.96 -14.09
C ARG A 190 0.82 36.58 -12.97
N LEU A 191 1.26 35.76 -12.02
CA LEU A 191 0.47 35.33 -10.88
C LEU A 191 1.08 35.80 -9.55
N ASN A 192 0.30 36.53 -8.77
CA ASN A 192 0.59 36.80 -7.36
C ASN A 192 -0.15 35.76 -6.51
N LEU A 193 0.58 34.95 -5.75
CA LEU A 193 0.02 34.03 -4.76
C LEU A 193 0.20 34.66 -3.38
N VAL A 194 -0.87 35.17 -2.80
CA VAL A 194 -0.88 35.79 -1.47
C VAL A 194 -1.37 34.76 -0.48
N HIS A 195 -0.67 34.51 0.63
CA HIS A 195 -1.11 33.54 1.63
C HIS A 195 -1.30 34.19 2.99
N ASP A 196 -2.36 33.80 3.67
CA ASP A 196 -2.65 34.21 5.03
C ASP A 196 -1.61 33.64 6.02
N THR A 197 -1.26 34.43 7.04
CA THR A 197 -0.37 34.04 8.16
C THR A 197 -1.07 34.12 9.52
N GLY A 198 -2.39 34.02 9.52
CA GLY A 198 -3.30 33.93 10.66
C GLY A 198 -3.01 32.73 11.57
N PRO A 199 -3.54 32.73 12.80
CA PRO A 199 -3.25 31.69 13.80
C PRO A 199 -3.61 30.26 13.37
N THR A 200 -4.55 30.12 12.45
CA THR A 200 -5.05 28.84 11.90
C THR A 200 -4.27 28.39 10.66
N MET A 201 -3.51 29.30 10.02
CA MET A 201 -2.73 29.02 8.81
C MET A 201 -1.49 28.13 8.95
N PRO A 202 -0.89 27.89 10.14
CA PRO A 202 0.20 26.91 10.26
C PRO A 202 -0.15 25.52 9.73
N VAL A 203 -1.41 25.09 9.87
CA VAL A 203 -1.91 23.82 9.32
C VAL A 203 -1.80 23.80 7.79
N TRP A 204 -2.06 24.95 7.15
CA TRP A 204 -2.17 25.09 5.70
C TRP A 204 -0.85 25.44 5.01
N ARG A 205 0.23 25.70 5.75
CA ARG A 205 1.56 26.04 5.18
C ARG A 205 2.04 25.03 4.14
N PRO A 206 1.94 23.70 4.35
CA PRO A 206 2.34 22.73 3.33
C PRO A 206 1.55 22.87 2.01
N LEU A 207 0.25 23.15 2.10
CA LEU A 207 -0.62 23.35 0.93
C LEU A 207 -0.21 24.61 0.16
N VAL A 208 0.09 25.70 0.88
CA VAL A 208 0.58 26.94 0.26
C VAL A 208 1.87 26.68 -0.52
N SER A 209 2.84 25.99 0.09
CA SER A 209 4.12 25.66 -0.53
C SER A 209 3.96 24.74 -1.74
N GLU A 210 3.15 23.68 -1.62
CA GLU A 210 2.89 22.73 -2.69
C GLU A 210 2.12 23.36 -3.86
N LEU A 211 1.14 24.23 -3.57
CA LEU A 211 0.38 24.97 -4.59
C LEU A 211 1.30 25.96 -5.33
N HIS A 212 2.14 26.69 -4.61
CA HIS A 212 3.14 27.58 -5.20
C HIS A 212 4.07 26.81 -6.16
N ALA A 213 4.61 25.67 -5.70
CA ALA A 213 5.47 24.82 -6.52
C ALA A 213 4.75 24.31 -7.78
N ALA A 214 3.51 23.80 -7.63
CA ALA A 214 2.73 23.31 -8.76
C ALA A 214 2.42 24.40 -9.80
N LEU A 215 2.07 25.61 -9.35
CA LEU A 215 1.80 26.77 -10.21
C LEU A 215 3.07 27.27 -10.91
N ALA A 216 4.19 27.35 -10.19
CA ALA A 216 5.48 27.76 -10.76
C ALA A 216 5.99 26.76 -11.81
N GLN A 217 5.87 25.45 -11.54
CA GLN A 217 6.29 24.38 -12.45
C GLN A 217 5.38 24.19 -13.67
N SER A 218 4.17 24.79 -13.67
CA SER A 218 3.24 24.67 -14.80
C SER A 218 3.75 25.30 -16.11
N GLY A 219 4.64 26.29 -16.01
CA GLY A 219 5.13 27.07 -17.15
C GLY A 219 4.04 27.86 -17.90
N ILE A 220 2.85 28.03 -17.29
CA ILE A 220 1.70 28.75 -17.86
C ILE A 220 1.85 30.26 -17.63
N PHE A 221 2.23 30.63 -16.42
CA PHE A 221 2.48 32.03 -16.03
C PHE A 221 3.90 32.45 -16.40
N ARG A 222 4.07 33.74 -16.68
CA ARG A 222 5.38 34.39 -16.88
C ARG A 222 6.22 34.30 -15.61
N THR A 223 5.61 34.65 -14.48
CA THR A 223 6.21 34.58 -13.15
C THR A 223 5.11 34.26 -12.14
N VAL A 224 5.47 33.48 -11.12
CA VAL A 224 4.64 33.21 -9.94
C VAL A 224 5.41 33.71 -8.74
N THR A 225 4.82 34.62 -7.96
CA THR A 225 5.45 35.18 -6.76
C THR A 225 4.59 34.96 -5.53
N LEU A 226 5.20 34.49 -4.44
CA LEU A 226 4.56 34.20 -3.17
C LEU A 226 4.70 35.38 -2.18
N HIS A 227 3.60 35.78 -1.53
CA HIS A 227 3.57 36.95 -0.63
C HIS A 227 2.75 36.66 0.64
N PRO A 228 3.19 37.08 1.84
CA PRO A 228 2.42 36.89 3.06
C PRO A 228 1.40 38.02 3.29
N ALA A 229 0.21 37.64 3.76
CA ALA A 229 -0.81 38.53 4.34
C ALA A 229 -0.83 38.32 5.86
N THR A 230 -0.52 39.37 6.61
CA THR A 230 -0.37 39.32 8.07
C THR A 230 -1.70 39.53 8.81
N PRO A 231 -1.83 39.01 10.05
CA PRO A 231 -3.09 39.12 10.82
C PRO A 231 -3.52 40.56 11.14
N ASP A 232 -2.61 41.52 10.99
CA ASP A 232 -2.89 42.97 11.07
C ASP A 232 -3.56 43.54 9.80
N GLY A 233 -3.87 42.69 8.81
CA GLY A 233 -4.55 43.05 7.57
C GLY A 233 -3.65 43.69 6.51
N ARG A 234 -2.34 43.46 6.56
CA ARG A 234 -1.38 43.97 5.57
C ARG A 234 -0.87 42.86 4.66
N ALA A 235 -0.87 43.10 3.34
CA ALA A 235 -0.16 42.28 2.37
C ALA A 235 1.23 42.87 2.15
N ARG A 236 2.30 42.08 2.32
CA ARG A 236 3.68 42.57 2.10
C ARG A 236 4.10 42.33 0.66
N GLN A 237 4.72 43.34 0.04
CA GLN A 237 5.45 43.25 -1.24
C GLN A 237 4.65 42.78 -2.48
N VAL A 238 3.31 42.82 -2.43
CA VAL A 238 2.48 42.43 -3.59
C VAL A 238 2.57 43.51 -4.68
N PRO A 239 3.10 43.18 -5.88
CA PRO A 239 3.17 44.14 -6.97
C PRO A 239 1.76 44.37 -7.54
N VAL A 240 1.30 45.62 -7.48
CA VAL A 240 0.06 46.06 -8.12
C VAL A 240 0.42 46.73 -9.44
N LEU A 241 0.39 45.94 -10.52
CA LEU A 241 0.63 46.42 -11.88
C LEU A 241 -0.70 46.62 -12.59
N ASP A 242 -0.86 47.76 -13.24
CA ASP A 242 -2.03 48.06 -14.07
C ASP A 242 -1.76 47.65 -15.52
N ASP A 243 -1.42 46.37 -15.70
CA ASP A 243 -0.94 45.83 -16.98
C ASP A 243 -1.95 44.91 -17.69
N SER A 244 -3.15 44.72 -17.13
CA SER A 244 -4.17 43.74 -17.57
C SER A 244 -3.64 42.31 -17.71
N ARG A 245 -2.48 42.04 -17.11
CA ARG A 245 -1.69 40.81 -17.27
C ARG A 245 -1.30 40.22 -15.93
N THR A 246 -1.76 40.78 -14.82
CA THR A 246 -1.50 40.27 -13.47
C THR A 246 -2.78 39.68 -12.90
N ALA A 247 -2.73 38.47 -12.39
CA ALA A 247 -3.81 37.83 -11.63
C ALA A 247 -3.34 37.57 -10.19
N THR A 248 -4.27 37.59 -9.23
CA THR A 248 -3.98 37.36 -7.81
C THR A 248 -4.85 36.23 -7.24
N LEU A 249 -4.22 35.28 -6.57
CA LEU A 249 -4.87 34.24 -5.76
C LEU A 249 -4.53 34.45 -4.30
N VAL A 250 -5.54 34.50 -3.44
CA VAL A 250 -5.39 34.62 -1.98
C VAL A 250 -5.66 33.27 -1.35
N VAL A 251 -4.68 32.62 -0.75
CA VAL A 251 -4.85 31.38 0.01
C VAL A 251 -5.15 31.70 1.47
N SER A 252 -6.37 31.45 1.92
CA SER A 252 -6.79 31.76 3.30
C SER A 252 -7.93 30.86 3.73
N ASP A 253 -7.91 30.46 5.01
CA ASP A 253 -9.06 29.79 5.64
C ASP A 253 -10.21 30.75 5.99
N CYS A 254 -10.03 32.06 5.78
CA CYS A 254 -10.98 33.12 6.11
C CYS A 254 -11.40 33.14 7.60
N MET A 255 -10.53 32.65 8.49
CA MET A 255 -10.78 32.61 9.95
C MET A 255 -9.94 33.61 10.75
N GLY A 256 -8.91 34.19 10.12
CA GLY A 256 -8.02 35.17 10.73
C GLY A 256 -8.71 36.48 11.15
N PRO A 257 -8.10 37.25 12.07
CA PRO A 257 -8.64 38.53 12.53
C PRO A 257 -8.86 39.56 11.41
N GLN A 258 -8.09 39.48 10.32
CA GLN A 258 -8.24 40.33 9.14
C GLN A 258 -9.50 40.04 8.31
N TRP A 259 -10.24 38.97 8.59
CA TRP A 259 -11.52 38.68 7.94
C TRP A 259 -12.73 39.14 8.76
N ARG A 260 -12.51 39.64 9.99
CA ARG A 260 -13.54 40.02 10.95
C ARG A 260 -13.55 41.54 11.19
N PRO A 261 -14.65 42.09 11.75
CA PRO A 261 -14.73 43.50 12.14
C PRO A 261 -13.54 43.94 13.01
N GLY A 262 -12.98 45.12 12.68
CA GLY A 262 -11.83 45.72 13.35
C GLY A 262 -10.84 46.33 12.37
N GLU A 263 -9.87 47.11 12.87
CA GLU A 263 -8.96 47.86 12.00
C GLU A 263 -8.18 46.99 11.00
N ALA A 264 -7.81 45.78 11.42
CA ALA A 264 -7.14 44.80 10.56
C ALA A 264 -8.06 44.37 9.41
N GLY A 265 -9.34 44.09 9.71
CA GLY A 265 -10.35 43.76 8.72
C GLY A 265 -10.62 44.89 7.74
N ASP A 266 -10.75 46.12 8.23
CA ASP A 266 -10.98 47.30 7.39
C ASP A 266 -9.83 47.55 6.41
N ARG A 267 -8.58 47.36 6.87
CA ARG A 267 -7.38 47.44 6.00
C ARG A 267 -7.37 46.35 4.95
N TRP A 268 -7.70 45.12 5.34
CA TRP A 268 -7.68 43.96 4.46
C TRP A 268 -8.74 44.06 3.36
N TYR A 269 -9.99 44.35 3.73
CA TYR A 269 -11.10 44.50 2.78
C TYR A 269 -10.85 45.66 1.81
N ARG A 270 -10.29 46.79 2.28
CA ARG A 270 -9.87 47.90 1.40
C ARG A 270 -8.83 47.46 0.38
N THR A 271 -7.87 46.63 0.79
CA THR A 271 -6.83 46.07 -0.09
C THR A 271 -7.44 45.13 -1.13
N LEU A 272 -8.28 44.19 -0.71
CA LEU A 272 -8.97 43.26 -1.60
C LEU A 272 -9.84 43.98 -2.63
N ARG A 273 -10.59 45.01 -2.23
CA ARG A 273 -11.39 45.83 -3.15
C ARG A 273 -10.53 46.58 -4.17
N ASN A 274 -9.41 47.19 -3.72
CA ASN A 274 -8.48 47.86 -4.63
C ASN A 274 -7.90 46.89 -5.66
N TRP A 275 -7.55 45.66 -5.26
CA TRP A 275 -7.11 44.64 -6.20
C TRP A 275 -8.25 44.18 -7.13
N ALA A 276 -9.44 43.93 -6.60
CA ALA A 276 -10.59 43.50 -7.40
C ALA A 276 -10.96 44.49 -8.50
N HIS A 277 -10.74 45.79 -8.31
CA HIS A 277 -10.95 46.81 -9.34
C HIS A 277 -9.87 46.85 -10.43
N ARG A 278 -8.66 46.34 -10.17
CA ARG A 278 -7.50 46.46 -11.07
C ARG A 278 -7.15 45.16 -11.79
N MET A 279 -7.43 44.03 -11.17
CA MET A 279 -6.99 42.72 -11.63
C MET A 279 -7.97 41.61 -11.26
N PRO A 280 -7.90 40.46 -11.94
CA PRO A 280 -8.57 39.27 -11.46
C PRO A 280 -8.00 38.82 -10.12
N LEU A 281 -8.92 38.56 -9.20
CA LEU A 281 -8.72 38.20 -7.80
C LEU A 281 -9.67 37.06 -7.44
N ALA A 282 -9.14 36.00 -6.83
CA ALA A 282 -9.94 34.93 -6.24
C ALA A 282 -9.32 34.45 -4.92
N VAL A 283 -10.14 33.86 -4.06
CA VAL A 283 -9.71 33.24 -2.79
C VAL A 283 -9.65 31.73 -2.98
N VAL A 284 -8.49 31.14 -2.73
CA VAL A 284 -8.33 29.69 -2.61
C VAL A 284 -8.54 29.34 -1.14
N GLN A 285 -9.66 28.69 -0.86
CA GLN A 285 -10.16 28.39 0.47
C GLN A 285 -9.87 26.90 0.77
N PRO A 286 -8.94 26.57 1.69
CA PRO A 286 -8.57 25.18 2.00
C PRO A 286 -9.70 24.34 2.62
N LEU A 287 -10.70 25.01 3.20
CA LEU A 287 -11.90 24.38 3.75
C LEU A 287 -12.82 23.89 2.63
N PRO A 288 -13.56 22.79 2.82
CA PRO A 288 -14.53 22.33 1.84
C PRO A 288 -15.71 23.30 1.71
N GLU A 289 -16.33 23.32 0.53
CA GLU A 289 -17.43 24.22 0.17
C GLU A 289 -18.54 24.29 1.23
N HIS A 290 -18.95 23.14 1.78
CA HIS A 290 -20.02 23.07 2.77
C HIS A 290 -19.71 23.77 4.10
N LEU A 291 -18.43 24.06 4.41
CA LEU A 291 -18.03 24.80 5.61
C LEU A 291 -17.87 26.30 5.36
N TRP A 292 -17.85 26.77 4.11
CA TRP A 292 -17.72 28.19 3.80
C TRP A 292 -18.78 29.08 4.48
N PRO A 293 -20.06 28.67 4.60
CA PRO A 293 -21.06 29.44 5.33
C PRO A 293 -20.70 29.74 6.79
N THR A 294 -19.79 28.96 7.39
CA THR A 294 -19.35 29.11 8.78
C THR A 294 -18.08 29.96 8.92
N THR A 295 -17.47 30.38 7.81
CA THR A 295 -16.27 31.24 7.80
C THR A 295 -16.66 32.72 7.83
N ALA A 296 -15.68 33.61 8.02
CA ALA A 296 -15.93 35.05 7.93
C ALA A 296 -16.05 35.56 6.47
N LEU A 297 -15.98 34.65 5.48
CA LEU A 297 -16.19 34.94 4.07
C LEU A 297 -17.12 33.87 3.47
N PRO A 298 -18.42 33.87 3.80
CA PRO A 298 -19.37 32.90 3.26
C PRO A 298 -19.49 33.07 1.74
N ALA A 299 -19.44 31.95 1.03
CA ALA A 299 -19.57 31.91 -0.42
C ALA A 299 -20.80 31.08 -0.82
N GLU A 300 -21.47 31.52 -1.88
CA GLU A 300 -22.65 30.87 -2.44
C GLU A 300 -22.37 30.39 -3.88
N PRO A 301 -22.91 29.24 -4.30
CA PRO A 301 -22.69 28.69 -5.63
C PRO A 301 -23.58 29.36 -6.68
N GLY A 302 -23.07 29.47 -7.91
CA GLY A 302 -23.79 30.05 -9.03
C GLY A 302 -23.00 30.07 -10.34
N LEU A 303 -23.39 30.98 -11.23
CA LEU A 303 -22.76 31.19 -12.53
C LEU A 303 -22.05 32.55 -12.58
N LEU A 304 -20.76 32.52 -12.94
CA LEU A 304 -19.92 33.69 -13.18
C LEU A 304 -19.85 34.00 -14.68
N THR A 305 -19.83 35.27 -15.03
CA THR A 305 -19.58 35.75 -16.40
C THR A 305 -18.57 36.89 -16.37
N ALA A 306 -17.56 36.82 -17.23
CA ALA A 306 -16.59 37.88 -17.42
C ALA A 306 -16.93 38.70 -18.68
N PRO A 307 -16.74 40.03 -18.66
CA PRO A 307 -16.94 40.86 -19.85
C PRO A 307 -15.79 40.76 -20.86
N THR A 308 -14.58 40.44 -20.38
CA THR A 308 -13.36 40.32 -21.18
C THR A 308 -12.38 39.32 -20.57
N ALA A 309 -11.40 38.89 -21.36
CA ALA A 309 -10.33 38.02 -20.87
C ALA A 309 -9.48 38.75 -19.82
N ALA A 310 -9.18 38.07 -18.72
CA ALA A 310 -8.51 38.62 -17.54
C ALA A 310 -9.20 39.89 -16.98
N ALA A 311 -10.54 39.97 -17.07
CA ALA A 311 -11.31 41.07 -16.52
C ALA A 311 -11.07 41.24 -15.00
N PRO A 312 -11.00 42.49 -14.50
CA PRO A 312 -10.96 42.73 -13.05
C PRO A 312 -12.17 42.13 -12.35
N THR A 313 -11.95 41.56 -11.16
CA THR A 313 -13.01 40.87 -10.40
C THR A 313 -14.24 41.73 -10.13
N ALA A 314 -14.06 43.04 -9.93
CA ALA A 314 -15.15 43.99 -9.71
C ALA A 314 -16.10 44.15 -10.92
N THR A 315 -15.71 43.67 -12.11
CA THR A 315 -16.51 43.73 -13.34
C THR A 315 -17.23 42.43 -13.66
N LEU A 316 -17.02 41.38 -12.85
CA LEU A 316 -17.68 40.10 -13.03
C LEU A 316 -19.18 40.21 -12.72
N ALA A 317 -19.99 39.52 -13.51
CA ALA A 317 -21.40 39.30 -13.18
C ALA A 317 -21.55 37.92 -12.53
N PHE A 318 -22.35 37.85 -11.47
CA PHE A 318 -22.64 36.61 -10.76
C PHE A 318 -24.15 36.41 -10.65
N THR A 319 -24.61 35.19 -10.91
CA THR A 319 -26.01 34.77 -10.74
C THR A 319 -26.03 33.57 -9.80
N PRO A 320 -26.43 33.74 -8.52
CA PRO A 320 -26.52 32.63 -7.57
C PRO A 320 -27.61 31.63 -8.00
N TYR A 321 -27.44 30.36 -7.64
CA TYR A 321 -28.47 29.34 -7.90
C TYR A 321 -29.69 29.53 -7.00
N ASP A 322 -29.45 29.93 -5.75
CA ASP A 322 -30.50 30.32 -4.82
C ASP A 322 -30.79 31.82 -4.98
N ALA A 323 -32.08 32.18 -5.00
CA ALA A 323 -32.54 33.53 -5.35
C ALA A 323 -32.32 34.55 -4.22
N SER A 324 -31.07 34.80 -3.84
CA SER A 324 -30.67 35.82 -2.88
C SER A 324 -30.18 37.08 -3.62
N PRO A 325 -30.73 38.28 -3.34
CA PRO A 325 -30.25 39.51 -3.97
C PRO A 325 -28.86 39.90 -3.43
N PRO A 326 -27.96 40.44 -4.27
CA PRO A 326 -26.64 40.85 -3.84
C PRO A 326 -26.70 41.99 -2.82
N PRO A 327 -25.82 41.99 -1.79
CA PRO A 327 -25.71 43.11 -0.87
C PRO A 327 -25.30 44.40 -1.60
N ALA A 328 -25.91 45.53 -1.25
CA ALA A 328 -25.64 46.82 -1.88
C ALA A 328 -24.16 47.21 -1.77
N GLY A 329 -23.50 47.46 -2.91
CA GLY A 329 -22.11 47.90 -2.98
C GLY A 329 -21.05 46.81 -2.73
N ALA A 330 -21.47 45.55 -2.56
CA ALA A 330 -20.55 44.42 -2.47
C ALA A 330 -20.02 44.01 -3.85
N LEU A 331 -18.77 43.55 -3.91
CA LEU A 331 -18.16 43.03 -5.13
C LEU A 331 -18.22 41.49 -5.12
N PRO A 332 -18.45 40.84 -6.27
CA PRO A 332 -18.39 39.39 -6.34
C PRO A 332 -16.92 38.95 -6.27
N LEU A 333 -16.54 38.22 -5.23
CA LEU A 333 -15.20 37.65 -5.06
C LEU A 333 -15.26 36.12 -5.26
N PRO A 334 -14.71 35.57 -6.36
CA PRO A 334 -14.67 34.13 -6.57
C PRO A 334 -13.93 33.40 -5.44
N VAL A 335 -14.53 32.32 -4.95
CA VAL A 335 -13.95 31.42 -3.94
C VAL A 335 -13.80 30.02 -4.57
N LEU A 336 -12.64 29.41 -4.37
CA LEU A 336 -12.22 28.19 -5.02
C LEU A 336 -11.65 27.23 -3.99
N GLU A 337 -11.98 25.94 -4.08
CA GLU A 337 -11.19 24.93 -3.38
C GLU A 337 -9.81 24.74 -4.08
N PRO A 338 -8.78 24.25 -3.36
CA PRO A 338 -7.47 23.92 -3.94
C PRO A 338 -7.51 22.62 -4.78
N GLY A 339 -8.40 22.56 -5.77
CA GLY A 339 -8.68 21.40 -6.60
C GLY A 339 -8.72 21.71 -8.10
N ALA A 340 -8.45 20.70 -8.92
CA ALA A 340 -8.42 20.83 -10.38
C ALA A 340 -9.75 21.34 -10.99
N PRO A 341 -10.95 20.87 -10.58
CA PRO A 341 -12.22 21.36 -11.15
C PRO A 341 -12.47 22.85 -10.92
N TRP A 342 -12.17 23.35 -9.72
CA TRP A 342 -12.34 24.75 -9.36
C TRP A 342 -11.36 25.65 -10.14
N LEU A 343 -10.11 25.22 -10.24
CA LEU A 343 -9.09 25.93 -11.00
C LEU A 343 -9.35 25.89 -12.52
N SER A 344 -9.98 24.84 -13.05
CA SER A 344 -10.35 24.81 -14.48
C SER A 344 -11.47 25.78 -14.79
N HIS A 345 -12.49 25.87 -13.94
CA HIS A 345 -13.55 26.88 -14.08
C HIS A 345 -13.00 28.30 -13.97
N TRP A 346 -12.16 28.58 -12.98
CA TRP A 346 -11.52 29.88 -12.85
C TRP A 346 -10.62 30.21 -14.06
N ALA A 347 -9.83 29.24 -14.53
CA ALA A 347 -8.99 29.40 -15.73
C ALA A 347 -9.82 29.68 -16.99
N ALA A 348 -10.96 28.99 -17.16
CA ALA A 348 -11.88 29.22 -18.27
C ALA A 348 -12.49 30.63 -18.20
N LEU A 349 -12.94 31.05 -17.01
CA LEU A 349 -13.49 32.40 -16.78
C LEU A 349 -12.47 33.50 -17.13
N LEU A 350 -11.20 33.30 -16.76
CA LEU A 350 -10.13 34.25 -17.07
C LEU A 350 -9.71 34.24 -18.55
N ALA A 351 -9.77 33.08 -19.21
CA ALA A 351 -9.43 32.96 -20.62
C ALA A 351 -10.55 33.45 -21.55
N ASP A 352 -11.78 33.53 -21.06
CA ASP A 352 -12.98 33.88 -21.82
C ASP A 352 -12.87 35.28 -22.43
N PRO A 353 -12.96 35.44 -23.77
CA PRO A 353 -13.04 36.76 -24.39
C PRO A 353 -14.32 37.53 -24.01
N GLY A 354 -15.33 36.87 -23.44
CA GLY A 354 -16.46 37.48 -22.75
C GLY A 354 -17.79 36.77 -23.03
N GLY A 355 -18.67 36.73 -22.02
CA GLY A 355 -20.06 36.29 -22.16
C GLY A 355 -20.32 34.79 -21.92
N ALA A 356 -19.29 33.97 -21.68
CA ALA A 356 -19.50 32.58 -21.27
C ALA A 356 -19.90 32.50 -19.80
N ARG A 357 -20.90 31.66 -19.50
CA ARG A 357 -21.32 31.37 -18.13
C ARG A 357 -20.51 30.20 -17.60
N THR A 358 -19.77 30.43 -16.53
CA THR A 358 -18.92 29.44 -15.89
C THR A 358 -19.41 29.13 -14.48
N PRO A 359 -19.59 27.86 -14.09
CA PRO A 359 -19.92 27.50 -12.71
C PRO A 359 -18.83 27.92 -11.73
N GLY A 360 -19.22 28.44 -10.57
CA GLY A 360 -18.30 28.79 -9.50
C GLY A 360 -19.02 29.20 -8.23
N ALA A 361 -18.26 29.59 -7.22
CA ALA A 361 -18.79 30.13 -5.98
C ALA A 361 -18.25 31.54 -5.75
N VAL A 362 -19.09 32.39 -5.17
CA VAL A 362 -18.79 33.81 -4.94
C VAL A 362 -19.09 34.16 -3.51
N ALA A 363 -18.14 34.81 -2.87
CA ALA A 363 -18.39 35.55 -1.64
C ALA A 363 -18.64 37.02 -1.98
N TRP A 364 -19.65 37.61 -1.35
CA TRP A 364 -19.89 39.04 -1.46
C TRP A 364 -18.88 39.81 -0.61
N LEU A 365 -18.07 40.65 -1.24
CA LEU A 365 -17.05 41.48 -0.59
C LEU A 365 -17.59 42.89 -0.31
N PRO A 366 -18.15 43.17 0.90
CA PRO A 366 -18.59 44.51 1.30
C PRO A 366 -17.42 45.50 1.44
N ALA A 367 -17.72 46.77 1.74
CA ALA A 367 -16.71 47.80 1.97
C ALA A 367 -15.87 47.55 3.24
N ALA A 368 -16.48 46.94 4.26
CA ALA A 368 -15.87 46.53 5.51
C ALA A 368 -16.52 45.21 5.97
N PRO A 369 -15.80 44.37 6.72
CA PRO A 369 -16.35 43.10 7.22
C PRO A 369 -17.57 43.33 8.10
N ALA A 370 -18.64 42.58 7.83
CA ALA A 370 -19.87 42.64 8.62
C ALA A 370 -19.75 41.75 9.88
N PRO A 371 -20.40 42.13 11.00
CA PRO A 371 -20.58 41.21 12.11
C PRO A 371 -21.46 40.02 11.66
N PRO A 372 -21.21 38.81 12.17
CA PRO A 372 -21.99 37.62 11.79
C PRO A 372 -23.47 37.79 12.18
N ALA A 373 -24.37 37.30 11.32
CA ALA A 373 -25.83 37.42 11.49
C ALA A 373 -26.36 36.62 12.69
N GLU A 374 -25.72 35.47 12.97
CA GLU A 374 -25.99 34.67 14.17
C GLU A 374 -24.72 34.47 15.00
N PRO A 375 -24.86 34.42 16.33
CA PRO A 375 -23.76 34.22 17.24
C PRO A 375 -23.46 32.74 17.41
N ALA A 376 -22.21 32.34 17.15
CA ALA A 376 -21.79 30.96 17.29
C ALA A 376 -21.95 30.43 18.73
N PRO A 377 -22.37 29.16 18.93
CA PRO A 377 -22.53 28.57 20.25
C PRO A 377 -21.19 28.42 20.98
N ASP A 378 -21.18 28.62 22.29
CA ASP A 378 -19.97 28.57 23.12
C ASP A 378 -19.39 27.15 23.21
N HIS A 379 -18.20 26.94 22.64
CA HIS A 379 -17.52 25.64 22.68
C HIS A 379 -16.63 25.49 23.92
N THR A 380 -16.41 26.56 24.68
CA THR A 380 -15.59 26.54 25.89
C THR A 380 -16.36 26.03 27.10
N THR A 381 -17.69 26.15 27.08
CA THR A 381 -18.60 25.66 28.13
C THR A 381 -19.33 24.36 27.76
N ALA A 382 -19.24 23.89 26.51
CA ALA A 382 -19.92 22.68 26.05
C ALA A 382 -19.34 21.40 26.66
N SER A 383 -20.21 20.45 27.01
CA SER A 383 -19.76 19.14 27.50
C SER A 383 -19.01 18.36 26.42
N PRO A 384 -18.08 17.46 26.78
CA PRO A 384 -17.38 16.61 25.81
C PRO A 384 -18.34 15.78 24.94
N GLU A 385 -19.44 15.31 25.51
CA GLU A 385 -20.50 14.58 24.82
C GLU A 385 -21.18 15.46 23.75
N ASP A 386 -21.53 16.69 24.10
CA ASP A 386 -22.17 17.64 23.18
C ASP A 386 -21.23 18.00 22.02
N LEU A 387 -19.94 18.16 22.28
CA LEU A 387 -18.93 18.43 21.26
C LEU A 387 -18.82 17.27 20.26
N VAL A 388 -18.76 16.02 20.74
CA VAL A 388 -18.67 14.83 19.88
C VAL A 388 -19.96 14.58 19.11
N LEU A 389 -21.12 14.75 19.76
CA LEU A 389 -22.43 14.60 19.11
C LEU A 389 -22.65 15.65 18.02
N ARG A 390 -22.32 16.91 18.29
CA ARG A 390 -22.40 17.98 17.30
C ARG A 390 -21.46 17.73 16.13
N PHE A 391 -20.21 17.35 16.40
CA PHE A 391 -19.26 17.01 15.35
C PHE A 391 -19.76 15.84 14.51
N ARG A 392 -20.31 14.79 15.13
CA ARG A 392 -20.91 13.66 14.40
C ARG A 392 -22.10 14.08 13.52
N ALA A 393 -22.85 15.10 13.93
CA ALA A 393 -24.02 15.58 13.19
C ALA A 393 -23.64 16.46 11.97
N THR A 394 -22.52 17.19 12.04
CA THR A 394 -22.14 18.15 11.01
C THR A 394 -20.94 17.75 10.16
N ALA A 395 -20.09 16.84 10.64
CA ALA A 395 -18.88 16.42 9.94
C ALA A 395 -19.12 15.31 8.94
N SER A 396 -18.26 15.24 7.94
CA SER A 396 -18.19 14.12 7.00
C SER A 396 -17.88 12.81 7.72
N PRO A 397 -18.37 11.66 7.21
CA PRO A 397 -18.03 10.34 7.74
C PRO A 397 -16.51 10.09 7.81
N GLU A 398 -15.78 10.61 6.82
CA GLU A 398 -14.32 10.56 6.70
C GLU A 398 -13.65 11.33 7.83
N ALA A 399 -14.06 12.59 8.09
CA ALA A 399 -13.54 13.39 9.19
C ALA A 399 -13.86 12.79 10.56
N PHE A 400 -15.05 12.21 10.74
CA PHE A 400 -15.40 11.53 11.99
C PHE A 400 -14.56 10.27 12.22
N ARG A 401 -14.35 9.45 11.18
CA ARG A 401 -13.41 8.31 11.25
C ARG A 401 -11.98 8.75 11.54
N LEU A 402 -11.52 9.82 10.90
CA LEU A 402 -10.20 10.40 11.12
C LEU A 402 -10.04 10.81 12.59
N ALA A 403 -10.99 11.58 13.14
CA ALA A 403 -10.97 11.98 14.55
C ALA A 403 -10.88 10.78 15.52
N GLY A 404 -11.62 9.71 15.23
CA GLY A 404 -11.54 8.46 16.01
C GLY A 404 -10.14 7.85 16.03
N HIS A 405 -9.46 7.77 14.88
CA HIS A 405 -8.11 7.22 14.79
C HIS A 405 -7.04 8.17 15.32
N LEU A 406 -7.24 9.49 15.20
CA LEU A 406 -6.37 10.50 15.81
C LEU A 406 -6.38 10.43 17.33
N ALA A 407 -7.46 9.96 17.95
CA ALA A 407 -7.50 9.72 19.39
C ALA A 407 -6.48 8.65 19.87
N LEU A 408 -5.90 7.87 18.95
CA LEU A 408 -4.83 6.90 19.25
C LEU A 408 -3.43 7.54 19.32
N ALA A 409 -3.26 8.77 18.83
CA ALA A 409 -1.96 9.44 18.73
C ALA A 409 -1.99 10.86 19.32
N VAL A 410 -0.84 11.51 19.42
CA VAL A 410 -0.74 12.95 19.73
C VAL A 410 -1.10 13.73 18.45
N PRO A 411 -2.16 14.56 18.44
CA PRO A 411 -2.63 15.20 17.22
C PRO A 411 -1.78 16.43 16.87
N SER A 412 -0.65 16.21 16.22
CA SER A 412 0.08 17.26 15.49
C SER A 412 -0.26 17.20 14.00
N VAL A 413 -0.26 18.32 13.28
CA VAL A 413 -0.60 18.34 11.83
C VAL A 413 0.15 17.27 11.02
N PRO A 414 1.47 17.05 11.20
CA PRO A 414 2.17 16.00 10.45
C PRO A 414 1.68 14.58 10.80
N VAL A 415 1.45 14.29 12.07
CA VAL A 415 0.87 13.00 12.51
C VAL A 415 -0.54 12.84 11.96
N MET A 416 -1.34 13.90 11.99
CA MET A 416 -2.70 13.86 11.46
C MET A 416 -2.72 13.55 9.97
N ARG A 417 -1.77 14.09 9.19
CA ARG A 417 -1.60 13.80 7.75
C ARG A 417 -1.16 12.36 7.50
N LEU A 418 -0.25 11.82 8.32
CA LEU A 418 0.17 10.41 8.23
C LEU A 418 -1.00 9.46 8.51
N VAL A 419 -1.75 9.72 9.58
CA VAL A 419 -2.96 8.97 9.92
C VAL A 419 -3.98 9.07 8.79
N GLN A 420 -4.24 10.28 8.28
CA GLN A 420 -5.16 10.49 7.18
C GLN A 420 -4.76 9.70 5.92
N ARG A 421 -3.48 9.73 5.52
CA ARG A 421 -2.97 8.97 4.37
C ARG A 421 -3.09 7.45 4.58
N THR A 422 -3.02 6.99 5.82
CA THR A 422 -3.17 5.56 6.16
C THR A 422 -4.64 5.10 6.04
N LEU A 423 -5.58 5.99 6.35
CA LEU A 423 -7.02 5.68 6.31
C LEU A 423 -7.62 5.84 4.92
N ASP A 424 -7.21 6.88 4.19
CA ASP A 424 -7.81 7.27 2.92
C ASP A 424 -6.82 7.12 1.76
N ARG A 425 -7.25 6.48 0.67
CA ARG A 425 -6.45 6.35 -0.56
C ARG A 425 -6.22 7.69 -1.26
N ASP A 426 -7.18 8.62 -1.12
CA ASP A 426 -7.13 9.99 -1.63
C ASP A 426 -7.39 10.99 -0.49
N PRO A 427 -6.39 11.29 0.35
CA PRO A 427 -6.55 12.16 1.51
C PRO A 427 -6.82 13.59 1.04
N ARG A 428 -7.98 14.13 1.41
CA ARG A 428 -8.36 15.50 1.08
C ARG A 428 -8.09 16.43 2.27
N PRO A 429 -7.47 17.61 2.07
CA PRO A 429 -7.19 18.55 3.15
C PRO A 429 -8.44 18.94 3.96
N GLN A 430 -9.62 18.87 3.33
CA GLN A 430 -10.92 19.17 3.93
C GLN A 430 -11.26 18.34 5.18
N HIS A 431 -11.00 17.02 5.20
CA HIS A 431 -11.39 16.17 6.34
C HIS A 431 -10.53 16.48 7.57
N LEU A 432 -9.27 16.85 7.35
CA LEU A 432 -8.39 17.32 8.42
C LEU A 432 -8.88 18.66 8.98
N ALA A 433 -9.33 19.55 8.09
CA ALA A 433 -9.93 20.84 8.44
C ALA A 433 -11.11 20.69 9.39
N GLU A 434 -12.04 19.79 9.05
CA GLU A 434 -13.25 19.53 9.84
C GLU A 434 -12.91 19.11 11.27
N VAL A 435 -11.90 18.24 11.46
CA VAL A 435 -11.46 17.82 12.80
C VAL A 435 -10.85 18.99 13.58
N ILE A 436 -9.98 19.78 12.95
CA ILE A 436 -9.31 20.92 13.59
C ILE A 436 -10.32 22.00 13.99
N LEU A 437 -11.34 22.23 13.15
CA LEU A 437 -12.37 23.25 13.35
C LEU A 437 -13.56 22.78 14.18
N SER A 438 -13.66 21.49 14.51
CA SER A 438 -14.76 20.89 15.28
C SER A 438 -14.97 21.51 16.68
N GLY A 439 -13.96 22.19 17.22
CA GLY A 439 -13.90 22.65 18.60
C GLY A 439 -13.45 21.57 19.59
N MET A 440 -13.27 20.33 19.15
CA MET A 440 -12.77 19.20 19.96
C MET A 440 -11.28 19.31 20.31
N LEU A 441 -10.52 20.04 19.50
CA LEU A 441 -9.08 20.25 19.66
C LEU A 441 -8.79 21.65 20.21
N THR A 442 -7.74 21.77 21.00
CA THR A 442 -7.15 23.03 21.47
C THR A 442 -5.67 23.06 21.14
N ALA A 443 -5.11 24.25 20.90
CA ALA A 443 -3.67 24.39 20.70
C ALA A 443 -2.92 23.88 21.94
N ALA A 444 -1.86 23.09 21.70
CA ALA A 444 -0.98 22.57 22.74
C ALA A 444 0.39 23.28 22.70
N PRO A 445 1.14 23.31 23.82
CA PRO A 445 2.52 23.80 23.81
C PRO A 445 3.37 23.00 22.83
N GLY A 446 4.07 23.68 21.90
CA GLY A 446 4.93 23.02 20.92
C GLY A 446 5.05 23.81 19.60
N PRO A 447 5.61 23.18 18.55
CA PRO A 447 5.66 23.76 17.21
C PRO A 447 4.26 24.16 16.71
N SER A 448 4.19 25.17 15.84
CA SER A 448 2.91 25.60 15.27
C SER A 448 2.21 24.43 14.58
N GLY A 449 0.97 24.13 14.99
CA GLY A 449 0.21 22.96 14.53
C GLY A 449 0.18 21.77 15.51
N SER A 450 0.64 21.94 16.75
CA SER A 450 0.42 20.98 17.83
C SER A 450 -0.95 21.18 18.49
N TYR A 451 -1.74 20.11 18.57
CA TYR A 451 -3.06 20.11 19.22
C TYR A 451 -3.13 19.09 20.35
N ALA A 452 -4.09 19.31 21.24
CA ALA A 452 -4.55 18.35 22.23
C ALA A 452 -6.07 18.24 22.17
N PHE A 453 -6.61 17.05 22.42
CA PHE A 453 -8.06 16.91 22.63
C PHE A 453 -8.46 17.58 23.93
N ARG A 454 -9.62 18.26 23.90
CA ARG A 454 -10.25 18.74 25.14
C ARG A 454 -10.49 17.56 26.10
N PRO A 455 -10.47 17.80 27.43
CA PRO A 455 -10.71 16.74 28.42
C PRO A 455 -11.98 15.94 28.12
N GLY A 456 -11.91 14.61 28.16
CA GLY A 456 -13.07 13.71 27.96
C GLY A 456 -13.43 13.40 26.50
N VAL A 457 -13.01 14.22 25.53
CA VAL A 457 -13.34 14.01 24.11
C VAL A 457 -12.63 12.80 23.52
N ARG A 458 -11.36 12.60 23.91
CA ARG A 458 -10.53 11.49 23.43
C ARG A 458 -11.14 10.13 23.77
N GLU A 459 -11.63 9.98 25.01
CA GLU A 459 -12.22 8.75 25.52
C GLU A 459 -13.53 8.40 24.79
N LEU A 460 -14.33 9.42 24.47
CA LEU A 460 -15.57 9.27 23.70
C LEU A 460 -15.30 8.87 22.25
N LEU A 461 -14.31 9.50 21.59
CA LEU A 461 -13.89 9.13 20.23
C LEU A 461 -13.30 7.72 20.17
N LEU A 462 -12.53 7.31 21.18
CA LEU A 462 -12.05 5.92 21.25
C LEU A 462 -13.21 4.94 21.39
N ARG A 463 -14.31 5.30 22.08
CA ARG A 463 -15.53 4.47 22.23
C ARG A 463 -16.36 4.36 20.96
N SER A 464 -16.24 5.31 20.03
CA SER A 464 -16.94 5.24 18.74
C SER A 464 -16.22 4.35 17.72
N LEU A 465 -14.94 4.01 17.94
CA LEU A 465 -14.20 3.07 17.09
C LEU A 465 -14.72 1.62 17.24
N PRO A 466 -14.89 0.87 16.13
CA PRO A 466 -15.20 -0.56 16.18
C PRO A 466 -14.19 -1.33 17.05
N ARG A 467 -14.65 -2.37 17.78
CA ARG A 467 -13.77 -3.22 18.60
C ARG A 467 -12.62 -3.85 17.80
N THR A 468 -12.84 -4.10 16.51
CA THR A 468 -11.83 -4.57 15.55
C THR A 468 -10.75 -3.53 15.23
N ALA A 469 -11.07 -2.24 15.27
CA ALA A 469 -10.12 -1.15 15.03
C ALA A 469 -9.16 -0.97 16.22
N ARG A 470 -9.63 -1.14 17.46
CA ARG A 470 -8.79 -1.10 18.67
C ARG A 470 -7.77 -2.25 18.73
N GLY A 471 -8.15 -3.46 18.32
CA GLY A 471 -7.24 -4.61 18.25
C GLY A 471 -6.17 -4.49 17.15
N ARG A 472 -6.45 -3.70 16.10
CA ARG A 472 -5.52 -3.41 15.01
C ARG A 472 -4.62 -2.20 15.26
N THR A 473 -4.59 -1.65 16.49
CA THR A 473 -3.71 -0.51 16.81
C THR A 473 -2.26 -0.79 16.42
N ARG A 474 -1.76 -2.00 16.69
CA ARG A 474 -0.40 -2.42 16.27
C ARG A 474 -0.24 -2.45 14.74
N GLU A 475 -1.23 -2.95 14.02
CA GLU A 475 -1.23 -2.98 12.55
C GLU A 475 -1.33 -1.56 11.96
N PHE A 476 -2.08 -0.68 12.61
CA PHE A 476 -2.18 0.73 12.26
C PHE A 476 -0.86 1.47 12.49
N LEU A 477 -0.22 1.29 13.65
CA LEU A 477 1.11 1.84 13.95
C LEU A 477 2.17 1.31 12.96
N ALA A 478 2.08 0.03 12.56
CA ALA A 478 2.95 -0.56 11.54
C ALA A 478 2.71 0.03 10.14
N ARG A 479 1.44 0.30 9.75
CA ARG A 479 1.13 0.97 8.48
C ARG A 479 1.61 2.42 8.45
N VAL A 480 1.44 3.15 9.55
CA VAL A 480 1.97 4.52 9.69
C VAL A 480 3.51 4.48 9.64
N GLY A 481 4.13 3.49 10.28
CA GLY A 481 5.57 3.22 10.21
C GLY A 481 6.07 2.96 8.79
N GLY A 482 5.40 2.07 8.04
CA GLY A 482 5.74 1.79 6.65
C GLY A 482 5.68 3.02 5.74
N LEU A 483 4.73 3.94 5.96
CA LEU A 483 4.68 5.21 5.21
C LEU A 483 5.86 6.15 5.52
N ILE A 484 6.38 6.10 6.74
CA ILE A 484 7.58 6.82 7.13
C ILE A 484 8.82 6.14 6.52
N ASP A 485 8.89 4.81 6.56
CA ASP A 485 9.97 4.00 5.99
C ASP A 485 10.09 4.19 4.46
N GLU A 486 8.98 4.15 3.73
CA GLU A 486 8.93 4.39 2.27
C GLU A 486 9.51 5.75 1.87
N ARG A 487 9.38 6.76 2.74
CA ARG A 487 9.78 8.15 2.45
C ARG A 487 11.10 8.53 3.09
N ALA A 488 11.63 7.71 4.00
CA ALA A 488 12.89 7.95 4.68
C ALA A 488 14.04 8.01 3.66
N GLY A 489 14.67 9.18 3.54
CA GLY A 489 15.74 9.43 2.57
C GLY A 489 15.29 9.89 1.17
N LEU A 490 13.99 9.81 0.84
CA LEU A 490 13.42 10.32 -0.42
C LEU A 490 12.88 11.76 -0.29
N ALA A 491 12.53 12.19 0.91
CA ALA A 491 12.07 13.53 1.21
C ALA A 491 12.79 14.08 2.45
N ALA A 492 13.12 15.37 2.45
CA ALA A 492 13.65 16.04 3.63
C ALA A 492 12.65 15.87 4.79
N GLY A 493 13.13 15.40 5.95
CA GLY A 493 12.30 15.24 7.12
C GLY A 493 11.71 16.59 7.57
N GLN A 494 10.40 16.62 7.85
CA GLN A 494 9.64 17.86 8.04
C GLN A 494 9.26 18.14 9.49
N PHE A 495 9.30 17.14 10.38
CA PHE A 495 8.93 17.32 11.79
C PHE A 495 9.71 16.38 12.72
N ARG A 496 9.96 16.83 13.96
CA ARG A 496 10.71 16.08 14.97
C ARG A 496 9.88 14.92 15.53
N ALA A 497 10.48 13.74 15.60
CA ALA A 497 9.99 12.54 16.26
C ALA A 497 11.07 12.04 17.23
N GLU A 498 10.67 11.53 18.39
CA GLU A 498 11.58 10.98 19.39
C GLU A 498 11.41 9.46 19.45
N THR A 499 12.52 8.74 19.58
CA THR A 499 12.48 7.29 19.84
C THR A 499 12.14 7.07 21.30
N GLY A 500 10.98 6.47 21.58
CA GLY A 500 10.66 6.02 22.92
C GLY A 500 11.34 4.67 23.17
N ASP A 501 12.30 4.62 24.09
CA ASP A 501 12.67 3.37 24.73
C ASP A 501 11.44 2.93 25.53
N GLY A 502 10.95 1.71 25.29
CA GLY A 502 9.63 1.24 25.73
C GLY A 502 9.45 1.08 27.25
N HIS A 503 10.07 1.93 28.07
CA HIS A 503 10.08 1.91 29.53
C HIS A 503 9.65 3.24 30.19
N ASP A 504 9.39 4.34 29.46
CA ASP A 504 8.97 5.62 30.08
C ASP A 504 7.50 6.00 29.81
N GLU A 505 6.86 6.62 30.81
CA GLU A 505 5.49 7.19 30.81
C GLU A 505 5.28 8.37 29.83
N ALA A 506 6.16 8.55 28.85
CA ALA A 506 6.12 9.63 27.86
C ALA A 506 5.25 9.27 26.64
N GLY A 507 3.92 9.27 26.82
CA GLY A 507 2.94 9.31 25.73
C GLY A 507 2.78 8.04 24.87
N PRO A 508 1.64 7.89 24.16
CA PRO A 508 1.39 6.74 23.29
C PRO A 508 2.22 6.83 22.00
N ALA A 509 2.97 5.77 21.68
CA ALA A 509 3.65 5.63 20.40
C ALA A 509 2.66 5.77 19.22
N PHE A 510 3.01 6.58 18.21
CA PHE A 510 2.15 6.86 17.05
C PHE A 510 2.57 6.15 15.75
N ALA A 511 3.77 5.57 15.71
CA ALA A 511 4.28 4.77 14.60
C ALA A 511 5.38 3.80 15.10
N THR A 512 5.60 2.71 14.38
CA THR A 512 6.75 1.82 14.58
C THR A 512 7.58 1.77 13.30
N VAL A 513 8.78 2.33 13.30
CA VAL A 513 9.67 2.44 12.12
C VAL A 513 10.88 1.51 12.25
N SER A 514 11.50 1.14 11.12
CA SER A 514 12.71 0.30 11.14
C SER A 514 13.93 1.04 11.76
N GLU A 515 14.89 0.31 12.30
CA GLU A 515 16.17 0.90 12.78
C GLU A 515 16.97 1.55 11.64
N GLU A 516 16.79 1.07 10.41
CA GLU A 516 17.36 1.70 9.22
C GLU A 516 16.73 3.07 8.96
N THR A 517 15.41 3.19 9.11
CA THR A 517 14.71 4.48 9.04
C THR A 517 15.16 5.41 10.16
N VAL A 518 15.34 4.94 11.39
CA VAL A 518 15.91 5.74 12.49
C VAL A 518 17.28 6.31 12.10
N ARG A 519 18.15 5.49 11.49
CA ARG A 519 19.46 5.95 10.98
C ARG A 519 19.33 6.94 9.82
N ARG A 520 18.43 6.69 8.86
CA ARG A 520 18.18 7.58 7.71
C ARG A 520 17.57 8.94 8.12
N LEU A 521 16.76 8.98 9.18
CA LEU A 521 16.14 10.20 9.69
C LEU A 521 17.03 10.97 10.69
N GLY A 522 18.07 10.32 11.24
CA GLY A 522 18.96 10.85 12.27
C GLY A 522 20.14 11.70 11.77
N GLY A 523 20.35 11.79 10.45
CA GLY A 523 21.18 12.82 9.82
C GLY A 523 22.57 13.03 10.45
N THR A 524 23.41 12.00 10.51
CA THR A 524 24.86 12.17 10.63
C THR A 524 25.57 11.36 9.58
N ASP A 525 26.13 12.10 8.62
CA ASP A 525 26.93 11.62 7.51
C ASP A 525 28.37 11.42 8.01
N THR A 526 28.73 10.20 8.40
CA THR A 526 30.13 9.77 8.47
C THR A 526 30.28 8.43 7.77
N ARG A 527 30.84 8.48 6.55
CA ARG A 527 31.37 7.31 5.86
C ARG A 527 32.47 6.66 6.69
N SER A 528 32.49 5.33 6.61
CA SER A 528 33.58 4.41 6.95
C SER A 528 33.64 3.87 8.38
N ALA A 529 32.82 2.85 8.66
CA ALA A 529 33.30 1.58 9.24
C ALA A 529 32.20 0.49 9.10
N ALA A 530 32.53 -0.56 8.35
CA ALA A 530 31.87 -1.88 8.25
C ALA A 530 30.33 -1.91 8.23
N GLU A 531 29.75 -2.07 7.04
CA GLU A 531 28.38 -2.58 6.90
C GLU A 531 28.24 -3.89 7.70
N PRO A 532 27.23 -4.06 8.56
CA PRO A 532 26.78 -5.39 8.93
C PRO A 532 26.07 -5.96 7.70
N THR A 533 26.80 -6.72 6.88
CA THR A 533 26.23 -7.44 5.74
C THR A 533 25.15 -8.40 6.23
N ALA A 534 23.92 -8.20 5.75
CA ALA A 534 22.80 -9.07 6.04
C ALA A 534 23.13 -10.53 5.62
N PRO A 535 22.80 -11.55 6.44
CA PRO A 535 22.96 -12.93 6.03
C PRO A 535 22.15 -13.18 4.76
N THR A 536 22.82 -13.70 3.75
CA THR A 536 22.25 -13.94 2.42
C THR A 536 22.25 -15.44 2.14
N ILE A 537 21.10 -15.98 1.76
CA ILE A 537 20.98 -17.35 1.24
C ILE A 537 20.86 -17.25 -0.27
N LEU A 538 21.82 -17.83 -0.97
CA LEU A 538 21.93 -17.73 -2.42
C LEU A 538 21.73 -19.10 -3.04
N PHE A 539 20.80 -19.22 -3.98
CA PHE A 539 20.54 -20.42 -4.78
C PHE A 539 21.02 -20.14 -6.20
N GLU A 540 22.05 -20.82 -6.66
CA GLU A 540 22.75 -20.56 -7.93
C GLU A 540 22.88 -21.81 -8.80
N SER A 541 22.73 -21.63 -10.11
CA SER A 541 23.00 -22.66 -11.11
C SER A 541 23.40 -22.01 -12.43
N ASP A 542 24.38 -22.62 -13.12
CA ASP A 542 25.04 -22.04 -14.29
C ASP A 542 24.16 -22.00 -15.56
N ASP A 543 23.05 -22.77 -15.61
CA ASP A 543 22.13 -22.83 -16.77
C ASP A 543 20.64 -22.92 -16.39
N LEU A 544 20.12 -21.94 -15.66
CA LEU A 544 18.67 -21.82 -15.42
C LEU A 544 17.90 -21.16 -16.57
N THR A 545 18.59 -20.58 -17.54
CA THR A 545 17.97 -19.94 -18.71
C THR A 545 17.55 -20.96 -19.78
N GLY A 546 18.24 -22.10 -19.89
CA GLY A 546 17.89 -23.21 -20.78
C GLY A 546 16.84 -24.17 -20.21
N HIS A 547 16.64 -24.18 -18.89
CA HIS A 547 15.79 -25.17 -18.18
C HIS A 547 14.63 -24.48 -17.42
N PRO A 548 13.56 -24.03 -18.11
CA PRO A 548 12.45 -23.30 -17.48
C PRO A 548 11.70 -24.12 -16.42
N GLU A 549 11.66 -25.45 -16.54
CA GLU A 549 11.08 -26.34 -15.53
C GLU A 549 11.93 -26.36 -14.25
N ALA A 550 13.26 -26.35 -14.36
CA ALA A 550 14.16 -26.27 -13.21
C ALA A 550 14.02 -24.94 -12.46
N ARG A 551 13.85 -23.82 -13.18
CA ARG A 551 13.59 -22.50 -12.59
C ARG A 551 12.30 -22.48 -11.77
N ILE A 552 11.21 -23.03 -12.31
CA ILE A 552 9.90 -23.08 -11.63
C ILE A 552 9.97 -23.97 -10.38
N THR A 553 10.60 -25.13 -10.50
CA THR A 553 10.79 -26.06 -9.37
C THR A 553 11.68 -25.44 -8.30
N LEU A 554 12.73 -24.71 -8.68
CA LEU A 554 13.60 -23.99 -7.74
C LEU A 554 12.86 -22.86 -7.02
N GLU A 555 11.99 -22.10 -7.69
CA GLU A 555 11.19 -21.05 -7.05
C GLU A 555 10.27 -21.61 -5.95
N TYR A 556 9.62 -22.74 -6.26
CA TYR A 556 8.78 -23.45 -5.32
C TYR A 556 9.61 -24.02 -4.17
N ALA A 557 10.75 -24.65 -4.47
CA ALA A 557 11.67 -25.17 -3.47
C ALA A 557 12.15 -24.08 -2.52
N VAL A 558 12.53 -22.90 -3.01
CA VAL A 558 12.96 -21.77 -2.18
C VAL A 558 11.85 -21.36 -1.21
N HIS A 559 10.62 -21.16 -1.70
CA HIS A 559 9.49 -20.80 -0.84
C HIS A 559 9.14 -21.90 0.17
N GLU A 560 9.22 -23.17 -0.25
CA GLU A 560 8.97 -24.30 0.61
C GLU A 560 10.04 -24.44 1.70
N MET A 561 11.31 -24.27 1.38
CA MET A 561 12.41 -24.35 2.36
C MET A 561 12.33 -23.22 3.38
N LEU A 562 11.99 -22.00 2.94
CA LEU A 562 11.79 -20.86 3.84
C LEU A 562 10.57 -21.06 4.76
N SER A 563 9.48 -21.63 4.23
CA SER A 563 8.29 -21.96 5.01
C SER A 563 8.53 -23.12 5.99
N ARG A 564 9.20 -24.20 5.56
CA ARG A 564 9.57 -25.35 6.41
C ARG A 564 10.56 -24.94 7.51
N GLY A 565 11.43 -23.98 7.22
CA GLY A 565 12.31 -23.33 8.20
C GLY A 565 11.61 -22.37 9.16
N ALA A 566 10.28 -22.26 9.11
CA ALA A 566 9.48 -21.37 9.94
C ALA A 566 9.94 -19.89 9.91
N LEU A 567 10.57 -19.46 8.81
CA LEU A 567 10.91 -18.06 8.63
C LEU A 567 9.63 -17.31 8.29
N ALA A 568 9.26 -16.33 9.11
CA ALA A 568 8.06 -15.56 8.86
C ALA A 568 8.22 -14.74 7.56
N PRO A 569 7.18 -14.62 6.70
CA PRO A 569 7.28 -13.97 5.38
C PRO A 569 7.75 -12.50 5.37
N HIS A 570 7.84 -11.86 6.53
CA HIS A 570 8.34 -10.49 6.69
C HIS A 570 9.82 -10.41 7.05
N ARG A 571 10.47 -11.53 7.37
CA ARG A 571 11.89 -11.60 7.80
C ARG A 571 12.86 -11.96 6.69
N PHE A 572 12.36 -12.13 5.47
CA PHE A 572 13.16 -12.42 4.30
C PHE A 572 12.58 -11.73 3.05
N ASP A 573 13.47 -11.28 2.16
CA ASP A 573 13.13 -10.78 0.82
C ASP A 573 13.75 -11.74 -0.21
N VAL A 574 12.96 -12.25 -1.15
CA VAL A 574 13.43 -13.14 -2.23
C VAL A 574 13.54 -12.34 -3.51
N ARG A 575 14.78 -12.20 -4.01
CA ARG A 575 15.10 -11.52 -5.27
C ARG A 575 15.41 -12.55 -6.35
N VAL A 576 14.83 -12.33 -7.51
CA VAL A 576 15.00 -13.20 -8.67
C VAL A 576 16.23 -12.77 -9.47
N ARG A 577 17.15 -13.70 -9.75
CA ARG A 577 18.34 -13.49 -10.58
C ARG A 577 18.27 -14.29 -11.89
N GLY A 578 19.17 -13.99 -12.82
CA GLY A 578 19.35 -14.78 -14.04
C GLY A 578 19.82 -16.21 -13.74
N SER A 579 20.77 -16.32 -12.79
CA SER A 579 21.41 -17.55 -12.32
C SER A 579 20.74 -18.21 -11.11
N GLY A 580 19.58 -17.73 -10.64
CA GLY A 580 18.84 -18.35 -9.52
C GLY A 580 18.10 -17.37 -8.61
N TYR A 581 18.16 -17.57 -7.29
CA TYR A 581 17.40 -16.82 -6.29
C TYR A 581 18.28 -16.33 -5.14
N ASP A 582 18.07 -15.10 -4.71
CA ASP A 582 18.81 -14.43 -3.64
C ASP A 582 17.86 -14.10 -2.49
N VAL A 583 18.08 -14.66 -1.31
CA VAL A 583 17.23 -14.47 -0.13
C VAL A 583 18.00 -13.64 0.90
N HIS A 584 17.60 -12.38 1.04
CA HIS A 584 18.14 -11.51 2.07
C HIS A 584 17.35 -11.69 3.36
N THR A 585 18.04 -12.04 4.44
CA THR A 585 17.43 -12.19 5.78
C THR A 585 17.88 -11.07 6.70
N GLU A 586 17.05 -10.69 7.68
CA GLU A 586 17.42 -9.68 8.67
C GLU A 586 18.69 -10.09 9.45
N PRO A 587 19.60 -9.17 9.80
CA PRO A 587 20.75 -9.47 10.65
C PRO A 587 20.35 -10.16 11.96
N GLY A 588 21.03 -11.25 12.33
CA GLY A 588 20.72 -12.03 13.53
C GLY A 588 19.58 -13.05 13.37
N THR A 589 19.04 -13.20 12.16
CA THR A 589 18.09 -14.27 11.85
C THR A 589 18.71 -15.65 12.11
N TYR A 590 18.00 -16.48 12.86
CA TYR A 590 18.44 -17.84 13.12
C TYR A 590 18.21 -18.73 11.89
N LEU A 591 19.27 -18.94 11.10
CA LEU A 591 19.19 -19.63 9.80
C LEU A 591 19.19 -21.16 9.89
N LEU A 592 19.52 -21.74 11.04
CA LEU A 592 19.62 -23.19 11.21
C LEU A 592 18.36 -23.95 10.75
N PRO A 593 17.12 -23.52 11.07
CA PRO A 593 15.92 -24.21 10.60
C PRO A 593 15.79 -24.25 9.07
N VAL A 594 16.22 -23.17 8.38
CA VAL A 594 16.22 -23.13 6.91
C VAL A 594 17.34 -24.00 6.34
N LEU A 595 18.52 -23.98 6.95
CA LEU A 595 19.61 -24.87 6.56
C LEU A 595 19.20 -26.35 6.68
N VAL A 596 18.53 -26.72 7.79
CA VAL A 596 18.01 -28.08 7.99
C VAL A 596 16.92 -28.42 6.99
N ALA A 597 16.04 -27.46 6.66
CA ALA A 597 15.03 -27.64 5.63
C ALA A 597 15.69 -27.91 4.27
N VAL A 598 16.69 -27.12 3.87
CA VAL A 598 17.46 -27.32 2.63
C VAL A 598 18.15 -28.68 2.60
N LEU A 599 18.87 -29.06 3.67
CA LEU A 599 19.61 -30.32 3.76
C LEU A 599 18.73 -31.58 3.68
N ARG A 600 17.42 -31.47 3.97
CA ARG A 600 16.49 -32.60 4.00
C ARG A 600 15.46 -32.58 2.86
N GLY A 601 14.92 -31.40 2.54
CA GLY A 601 13.79 -31.25 1.61
C GLY A 601 14.20 -30.89 0.18
N LEU A 602 15.32 -30.20 -0.02
CA LEU A 602 15.73 -29.79 -1.37
C LEU A 602 16.04 -31.00 -2.29
N PRO A 603 16.73 -32.07 -1.84
CA PRO A 603 16.93 -33.26 -2.67
C PRO A 603 15.62 -33.95 -3.06
N GLU A 604 14.60 -33.95 -2.20
CA GLU A 604 13.29 -34.54 -2.48
C GLU A 604 12.57 -33.76 -3.59
N VAL A 605 12.54 -32.44 -3.49
CA VAL A 605 11.85 -31.58 -4.47
C VAL A 605 12.47 -31.70 -5.87
N LEU A 606 13.79 -31.87 -5.94
CA LEU A 606 14.51 -31.97 -7.21
C LEU A 606 14.42 -33.35 -7.87
N THR A 607 14.03 -34.41 -7.15
CA THR A 607 13.81 -35.75 -7.75
C THR A 607 12.71 -35.78 -8.82
N GLY A 608 11.81 -34.78 -8.83
CA GLY A 608 10.74 -34.67 -9.84
C GLY A 608 11.19 -34.11 -11.19
N LEU A 609 12.44 -33.64 -11.32
CA LEU A 609 12.98 -33.11 -12.58
C LEU A 609 13.63 -34.23 -13.40
N VAL A 610 13.33 -34.25 -14.70
CA VAL A 610 13.86 -35.24 -15.65
C VAL A 610 15.36 -35.04 -15.90
N ASP A 611 15.87 -33.81 -15.73
CA ASP A 611 17.28 -33.42 -15.87
C ASP A 611 17.57 -32.21 -14.96
N PRO A 612 17.91 -32.42 -13.67
CA PRO A 612 18.14 -31.32 -12.73
C PRO A 612 19.52 -30.67 -12.98
N PRO A 613 19.59 -29.33 -13.17
CA PRO A 613 20.87 -28.67 -13.32
C PRO A 613 21.63 -28.66 -11.97
N PRO A 614 22.98 -28.63 -11.99
CA PRO A 614 23.76 -28.55 -10.76
C PRO A 614 23.39 -27.28 -9.99
N LEU A 615 23.06 -27.43 -8.71
CA LEU A 615 22.56 -26.36 -7.86
C LEU A 615 23.49 -26.11 -6.67
N THR A 616 23.95 -24.88 -6.52
CA THR A 616 24.74 -24.43 -5.37
C THR A 616 23.86 -23.58 -4.45
N VAL A 617 23.81 -23.93 -3.17
CA VAL A 617 23.09 -23.18 -2.13
C VAL A 617 24.06 -22.66 -1.08
N THR A 618 24.25 -21.35 -1.02
CA THR A 618 25.22 -20.70 -0.14
C THR A 618 24.51 -19.96 1.00
N PHE A 619 24.85 -20.27 2.24
CA PHE A 619 24.49 -19.51 3.43
C PHE A 619 25.69 -18.66 3.85
N TRP A 620 25.62 -17.35 3.61
CA TRP A 620 26.76 -16.46 3.75
C TRP A 620 26.44 -15.22 4.57
N ASP A 621 27.28 -14.95 5.58
CA ASP A 621 27.14 -13.82 6.51
C ASP A 621 28.38 -12.90 6.52
N ARG A 622 29.30 -13.08 5.55
CA ARG A 622 30.54 -12.33 5.43
C ARG A 622 30.54 -11.39 4.21
N PRO A 623 31.26 -10.24 4.27
CA PRO A 623 31.33 -9.28 3.18
C PRO A 623 32.22 -9.70 2.01
N VAL A 624 33.07 -10.70 2.20
CA VAL A 624 33.93 -11.28 1.15
C VAL A 624 33.13 -12.39 0.45
N PRO A 625 33.11 -12.49 -0.90
CA PRO A 625 32.39 -13.56 -1.60
C PRO A 625 32.85 -14.96 -1.16
N PRO A 626 31.96 -15.97 -1.20
CA PRO A 626 32.31 -17.32 -0.81
C PRO A 626 33.41 -17.88 -1.73
N PRO A 627 34.40 -18.61 -1.18
CA PRO A 627 35.39 -19.32 -1.96
C PRO A 627 34.74 -20.46 -2.79
N GLU A 628 35.23 -20.67 -4.02
CA GLU A 628 34.71 -21.72 -4.90
C GLU A 628 35.07 -23.13 -4.36
N PRO A 629 34.11 -24.06 -4.29
CA PRO A 629 34.35 -25.43 -3.89
C PRO A 629 35.13 -26.22 -4.97
N PRO A 630 35.88 -27.27 -4.58
CA PRO A 630 36.48 -28.17 -5.56
C PRO A 630 35.38 -28.84 -6.42
N PRO A 631 35.67 -29.17 -7.70
CA PRO A 631 34.69 -29.80 -8.58
C PRO A 631 34.39 -31.23 -8.10
N VAL A 632 33.32 -31.37 -7.31
CA VAL A 632 32.78 -32.67 -6.88
C VAL A 632 31.56 -32.99 -7.76
N PRO A 633 31.45 -34.21 -8.32
CA PRO A 633 30.27 -34.63 -9.08
C PRO A 633 29.08 -34.82 -8.13
N ALA A 634 28.36 -33.74 -7.82
CA ALA A 634 27.15 -33.73 -7.02
C ALA A 634 26.12 -32.78 -7.65
N ASP A 635 24.85 -33.22 -7.70
CA ASP A 635 23.75 -32.45 -8.29
C ASP A 635 23.36 -31.24 -7.44
N ILE A 636 23.63 -31.29 -6.13
CA ILE A 636 23.38 -30.18 -5.20
C ILE A 636 24.59 -30.00 -4.28
N GLN A 637 25.06 -28.77 -4.13
CA GLN A 637 26.12 -28.40 -3.19
C GLN A 637 25.62 -27.35 -2.21
N VAL A 638 25.82 -27.56 -0.90
CA VAL A 638 25.47 -26.57 0.14
C VAL A 638 26.75 -26.01 0.75
N ILE A 639 26.92 -24.68 0.71
CA ILE A 639 28.08 -23.97 1.29
C ILE A 639 27.60 -23.13 2.47
N VAL A 640 28.32 -23.16 3.59
CA VAL A 640 28.00 -22.39 4.80
C VAL A 640 29.23 -21.67 5.34
N SER A 641 29.03 -20.49 5.91
CA SER A 641 30.08 -19.77 6.63
C SER A 641 30.46 -20.48 7.96
N PRO A 642 31.64 -20.18 8.54
CA PRO A 642 32.05 -20.78 9.80
C PRO A 642 31.07 -20.56 10.96
N ALA A 643 30.43 -19.38 11.05
CA ALA A 643 29.48 -19.07 12.11
C ALA A 643 28.17 -19.87 11.97
N VAL A 644 27.67 -20.05 10.74
CA VAL A 644 26.50 -20.90 10.47
C VAL A 644 26.83 -22.37 10.72
N TYR A 645 28.04 -22.82 10.38
CA TYR A 645 28.50 -24.17 10.68
C TYR A 645 28.61 -24.45 12.18
N GLU A 646 29.13 -23.51 12.98
CA GLU A 646 29.19 -23.67 14.44
C GLU A 646 27.80 -23.86 15.06
N GLN A 647 26.79 -23.11 14.58
CA GLN A 647 25.40 -23.29 15.00
C GLN A 647 24.85 -24.67 14.60
N PHE A 648 25.18 -25.16 13.41
CA PHE A 648 24.81 -26.50 12.96
C PHE A 648 25.49 -27.59 13.81
N ALA A 649 26.80 -27.49 14.01
CA ALA A 649 27.61 -28.43 14.78
C ALA A 649 27.18 -28.51 16.26
N ALA A 650 26.72 -27.40 16.84
CA ALA A 650 26.18 -27.34 18.20
C ALA A 650 24.73 -27.86 18.32
N SER A 651 24.07 -28.21 17.21
CA SER A 651 22.67 -28.63 17.18
C SER A 651 22.51 -30.14 17.00
N SER A 652 21.32 -30.66 17.29
CA SER A 652 20.97 -32.06 17.01
C SER A 652 20.95 -32.40 15.51
N ALA A 653 20.93 -31.40 14.62
CA ALA A 653 20.96 -31.63 13.17
C ALA A 653 22.31 -32.19 12.69
N ALA A 654 23.41 -31.94 13.41
CA ALA A 654 24.73 -32.49 13.10
C ALA A 654 24.85 -34.00 13.34
N GLN A 655 23.88 -34.63 14.00
CA GLN A 655 23.81 -36.09 14.18
C GLN A 655 23.17 -36.81 12.97
N GLY A 656 22.75 -36.04 11.95
CA GLY A 656 22.17 -36.58 10.71
C GLY A 656 23.20 -37.22 9.77
N PRO A 657 22.72 -37.81 8.65
CA PRO A 657 23.60 -38.44 7.65
C PRO A 657 24.46 -37.43 6.85
N GLN A 658 24.11 -36.14 6.87
CA GLN A 658 24.82 -35.09 6.12
C GLN A 658 26.20 -34.78 6.75
N ARG A 659 27.28 -34.93 5.97
CA ARG A 659 28.66 -34.64 6.41
C ARG A 659 29.20 -33.39 5.70
N PHE A 660 29.46 -32.33 6.47
CA PHE A 660 30.15 -31.14 5.99
C PHE A 660 31.67 -31.37 5.97
N GLN A 661 32.33 -30.85 4.94
CA GLN A 661 33.77 -30.89 4.74
C GLN A 661 34.36 -29.48 4.84
N PRO A 662 35.52 -29.30 5.49
CA PRO A 662 36.14 -27.99 5.63
C PRO A 662 36.73 -27.52 4.30
N LEU A 663 36.60 -26.22 4.02
CA LEU A 663 37.20 -25.56 2.87
C LEU A 663 38.25 -24.55 3.34
N TYR A 664 39.48 -24.68 2.82
CA TYR A 664 40.63 -23.87 3.21
C TYR A 664 41.01 -22.89 2.10
N GLN A 665 41.50 -21.71 2.48
CA GLN A 665 42.03 -20.74 1.52
C GLN A 665 43.36 -21.27 0.95
N ASP A 666 43.47 -21.32 -0.39
CA ASP A 666 44.67 -21.77 -1.12
C ASP A 666 45.19 -23.17 -0.74
N GLY A 667 44.33 -24.04 -0.20
CA GLY A 667 44.69 -25.42 0.18
C GLY A 667 45.55 -25.56 1.44
N ALA A 668 45.78 -24.47 2.18
CA ALA A 668 46.58 -24.48 3.41
C ALA A 668 45.78 -25.05 4.61
N THR A 669 45.96 -26.34 4.89
CA THR A 669 45.26 -27.07 5.98
C THR A 669 45.64 -26.64 7.40
N ASP A 670 46.65 -25.78 7.56
CA ASP A 670 47.12 -25.27 8.86
C ASP A 670 46.38 -24.00 9.34
N THR A 671 45.41 -23.51 8.57
CA THR A 671 44.58 -22.34 8.89
C THR A 671 43.13 -22.74 9.21
N PRO A 672 42.37 -21.97 10.00
CA PRO A 672 40.95 -22.28 10.23
C PRO A 672 40.18 -22.26 8.90
N PRO A 673 39.25 -23.21 8.67
CA PRO A 673 38.51 -23.30 7.42
C PRO A 673 37.72 -22.00 7.18
N VAL A 674 37.79 -21.50 5.95
CA VAL A 674 37.13 -20.26 5.52
C VAL A 674 35.64 -20.47 5.23
N ALA A 675 35.23 -21.70 4.91
CA ALA A 675 33.86 -22.14 4.71
C ALA A 675 33.73 -23.65 4.96
N TRP A 676 32.51 -24.16 4.98
CA TRP A 676 32.22 -25.60 5.00
C TRP A 676 31.25 -25.93 3.86
N TYR A 677 31.43 -27.07 3.21
CA TYR A 677 30.54 -27.50 2.13
C TYR A 677 30.00 -28.92 2.36
N CYS A 678 28.80 -29.20 1.89
CA CYS A 678 28.15 -30.50 1.99
C CYS A 678 27.57 -30.89 0.62
N PRO A 679 28.10 -31.93 -0.04
CA PRO A 679 27.47 -32.47 -1.25
C PRO A 679 26.23 -33.28 -0.89
N LEU A 680 25.12 -33.02 -1.59
CA LEU A 680 23.88 -33.79 -1.45
C LEU A 680 23.63 -34.54 -2.76
N SER A 681 23.39 -35.84 -2.66
CA SER A 681 22.86 -36.64 -3.77
C SER A 681 21.33 -36.69 -3.68
N PRO A 682 20.61 -36.66 -4.81
CA PRO A 682 19.16 -36.89 -4.82
C PRO A 682 18.88 -38.24 -4.15
N ALA A 683 17.94 -38.25 -3.21
CA ALA A 683 17.63 -39.43 -2.42
C ALA A 683 17.19 -40.57 -3.35
N THR A 684 17.94 -41.67 -3.36
CA THR A 684 17.40 -42.95 -3.82
C THR A 684 16.18 -43.24 -2.94
N THR A 685 15.02 -43.45 -3.58
CA THR A 685 13.70 -43.78 -3.00
C THR A 685 13.74 -44.16 -1.52
N PRO A 686 13.27 -43.31 -0.59
CA PRO A 686 13.14 -43.70 0.80
C PRO A 686 11.99 -44.71 0.95
N GLU A 687 12.28 -45.81 1.64
CA GLU A 687 11.28 -46.79 2.07
C GLU A 687 10.22 -46.18 3.01
N PRO A 688 8.99 -46.74 3.06
CA PRO A 688 7.85 -46.11 3.71
C PRO A 688 7.77 -46.43 5.22
N GLU A 689 8.21 -45.50 6.09
CA GLU A 689 8.03 -45.58 7.55
C GLU A 689 7.17 -44.39 8.06
N ALA A 690 5.85 -44.57 8.22
CA ALA A 690 5.16 -44.93 9.47
C ALA A 690 4.86 -43.74 10.43
N ARG A 691 3.68 -43.09 10.25
CA ARG A 691 2.65 -42.76 11.28
C ARG A 691 1.59 -41.80 10.70
N ASP A 692 0.54 -42.40 10.16
CA ASP A 692 -0.51 -41.79 9.32
C ASP A 692 -1.32 -40.66 9.99
N LEU A 693 -1.43 -40.62 11.32
CA LEU A 693 -2.25 -39.63 12.07
C LEU A 693 -1.56 -39.02 13.30
N VAL A 694 -0.34 -39.44 13.63
CA VAL A 694 0.40 -38.99 14.83
C VAL A 694 1.79 -38.52 14.41
N GLN A 695 2.09 -37.26 14.66
CA GLN A 695 3.42 -36.72 14.46
C GLN A 695 4.19 -36.67 15.78
N GLY A 696 5.43 -37.16 15.77
CA GLY A 696 6.31 -37.26 16.94
C GLY A 696 6.87 -38.67 17.18
N PRO A 697 7.65 -38.86 18.26
CA PRO A 697 7.76 -37.99 19.43
C PRO A 697 8.61 -36.74 19.21
N PHE A 698 8.12 -35.60 19.69
CA PHE A 698 8.86 -34.35 19.76
C PHE A 698 9.21 -34.02 21.21
N ILE A 699 10.29 -33.26 21.44
CA ILE A 699 10.74 -32.90 22.79
C ILE A 699 10.75 -31.38 22.92
N THR A 700 10.11 -30.84 23.96
CA THR A 700 10.19 -29.43 24.33
C THR A 700 10.57 -29.26 25.80
N ARG A 701 11.25 -28.15 26.13
CA ARG A 701 11.48 -27.73 27.52
C ARG A 701 10.32 -26.89 28.08
N ASP A 702 9.42 -26.43 27.21
CA ASP A 702 8.31 -25.56 27.54
C ASP A 702 7.13 -25.76 26.57
N LEU A 703 5.99 -26.21 27.09
CA LEU A 703 4.76 -26.41 26.32
C LEU A 703 4.16 -25.07 25.84
N ARG A 704 4.51 -23.93 26.46
CA ARG A 704 4.03 -22.59 26.07
C ARG A 704 4.49 -22.17 24.67
N ARG A 705 5.56 -22.79 24.16
CA ARG A 705 6.13 -22.50 22.84
C ARG A 705 5.37 -23.14 21.68
N LEU A 706 4.48 -24.11 21.95
CA LEU A 706 3.76 -24.87 20.93
C LEU A 706 2.53 -24.13 20.37
N GLY A 707 2.19 -22.95 20.90
CA GLY A 707 0.97 -22.25 20.53
C GLY A 707 -0.29 -22.97 21.02
N ILE A 708 -1.47 -22.43 20.68
CA ILE A 708 -2.76 -23.07 21.00
C ILE A 708 -3.13 -23.99 19.82
N PRO A 709 -3.33 -25.30 20.03
CA PRO A 709 -3.73 -26.22 18.96
C PRO A 709 -5.08 -25.80 18.34
N ALA A 710 -5.24 -26.00 17.02
CA ALA A 710 -6.48 -25.67 16.33
C ALA A 710 -7.66 -26.51 16.89
N PRO A 711 -8.64 -25.88 17.58
CA PRO A 711 -9.70 -26.63 18.26
C PRO A 711 -10.48 -27.53 17.29
N GLY A 712 -10.60 -28.81 17.63
CA GLY A 712 -11.33 -29.81 16.81
C GLY A 712 -10.60 -30.27 15.54
N ARG A 713 -9.37 -29.83 15.28
CA ARG A 713 -8.54 -30.30 14.16
C ARG A 713 -7.27 -31.00 14.60
N THR A 714 -6.62 -30.48 15.63
CA THR A 714 -5.34 -31.01 16.12
C THR A 714 -5.35 -31.07 17.64
N ALA A 715 -4.96 -32.21 18.20
CA ALA A 715 -4.75 -32.39 19.62
C ALA A 715 -3.26 -32.55 19.93
N VAL A 716 -2.80 -31.98 21.05
CA VAL A 716 -1.44 -32.19 21.55
C VAL A 716 -1.50 -33.10 22.77
N VAL A 717 -0.90 -34.28 22.66
CA VAL A 717 -0.75 -35.24 23.75
C VAL A 717 0.68 -35.15 24.26
N HIS A 718 0.87 -34.94 25.55
CA HIS A 718 2.21 -34.79 26.12
C HIS A 718 2.43 -35.71 27.32
N THR A 719 3.70 -36.02 27.60
CA THR A 719 4.11 -36.81 28.75
C THR A 719 5.44 -36.30 29.31
N ARG A 720 5.58 -36.43 30.64
CA ARG A 720 6.84 -36.18 31.36
C ARG A 720 7.66 -37.48 31.38
N PRO A 721 8.98 -37.43 31.61
CA PRO A 721 9.75 -38.63 31.92
C PRO A 721 9.06 -39.29 33.12
N ASP A 722 8.48 -40.47 32.90
CA ASP A 722 7.70 -41.27 33.88
C ASP A 722 6.27 -40.80 34.21
N GLY A 723 5.69 -39.87 33.43
CA GLY A 723 4.31 -39.39 33.62
C GLY A 723 3.26 -40.10 32.73
N PRO A 724 1.96 -40.05 33.08
CA PRO A 724 0.91 -40.48 32.16
C PRO A 724 0.83 -39.54 30.94
N LEU A 725 0.47 -40.07 29.77
CA LEU A 725 0.08 -39.26 28.61
C LEU A 725 -1.15 -38.42 28.97
N THR A 726 -1.05 -37.10 28.82
CA THR A 726 -2.11 -36.15 29.12
C THR A 726 -2.40 -35.26 27.92
N LEU A 727 -3.68 -34.92 27.72
CA LEU A 727 -4.11 -33.99 26.68
C LEU A 727 -3.90 -32.55 27.14
N LEU A 728 -3.39 -31.69 26.26
CA LEU A 728 -3.29 -30.25 26.49
C LEU A 728 -4.71 -29.63 26.53
N ASP A 729 -5.12 -29.04 27.66
CA ASP A 729 -6.45 -28.45 27.84
C ASP A 729 -6.59 -27.14 27.04
N PRO A 730 -7.45 -27.03 26.01
CA PRO A 730 -7.60 -25.80 25.23
C PRO A 730 -8.10 -24.59 26.05
N ALA A 731 -8.83 -24.82 27.16
CA ALA A 731 -9.34 -23.77 28.03
C ALA A 731 -8.28 -23.27 29.02
N ARG A 732 -7.27 -24.09 29.30
CA ARG A 732 -6.08 -23.77 30.13
C ARG A 732 -4.85 -24.44 29.51
N PRO A 733 -4.33 -23.92 28.38
CA PRO A 733 -3.35 -24.64 27.55
C PRO A 733 -2.01 -24.85 28.23
N HIS A 734 -1.75 -24.19 29.35
CA HIS A 734 -0.49 -24.28 30.07
C HIS A 734 -0.76 -24.43 31.57
N ASP A 735 -0.15 -25.45 32.15
CA ASP A 735 -0.09 -25.62 33.60
C ASP A 735 1.01 -24.69 34.18
N ASP A 736 0.84 -24.16 35.39
CA ASP A 736 1.79 -23.22 36.04
C ASP A 736 3.08 -23.91 36.54
N SER A 737 3.32 -25.14 36.08
CA SER A 737 4.48 -25.97 36.38
C SER A 737 5.79 -25.40 35.79
N LYS A 738 6.91 -25.54 36.52
CA LYS A 738 8.25 -25.09 36.07
C LYS A 738 8.69 -25.76 34.75
N PRO A 739 9.47 -25.06 33.88
CA PRO A 739 9.98 -25.61 32.63
C PRO A 739 10.83 -26.86 32.86
N ARG A 740 10.46 -27.98 32.23
CA ARG A 740 11.15 -29.27 32.28
C ARG A 740 11.02 -29.96 30.92
N LEU A 741 11.86 -30.95 30.64
CA LEU A 741 11.76 -31.77 29.43
C LEU A 741 10.42 -32.51 29.40
N VAL A 742 9.66 -32.31 28.33
CA VAL A 742 8.36 -32.92 28.06
C VAL A 742 8.37 -33.46 26.64
N THR A 743 7.95 -34.71 26.48
CA THR A 743 7.73 -35.32 25.17
C THR A 743 6.29 -35.04 24.74
N TYR A 744 6.06 -34.63 23.50
CA TYR A 744 4.72 -34.40 22.98
C TYR A 744 4.53 -35.02 21.60
N TYR A 745 3.27 -35.25 21.27
CA TYR A 745 2.75 -35.81 20.03
C TYR A 745 1.65 -34.90 19.52
N GLU A 746 1.63 -34.65 18.21
CA GLU A 746 0.53 -33.96 17.54
C GLU A 746 -0.37 -34.99 16.87
N VAL A 747 -1.67 -34.93 17.14
CA VAL A 747 -2.67 -35.90 16.68
C VAL A 747 -3.68 -35.21 15.80
N ASP A 748 -3.89 -35.74 14.59
CA ASP A 748 -4.91 -35.28 13.65
C ASP A 748 -6.30 -35.79 14.08
N LEU A 749 -7.24 -34.86 14.31
CA LEU A 749 -8.63 -35.16 14.68
C LEU A 749 -9.58 -35.14 13.50
N THR A 750 -9.10 -34.84 12.29
CA THR A 750 -9.95 -34.74 11.11
C THR A 750 -10.49 -36.10 10.67
N THR A 751 -11.56 -36.10 9.88
CA THR A 751 -12.18 -37.33 9.37
C THR A 751 -11.45 -37.83 8.13
N HIS A 752 -11.05 -39.10 8.18
CA HIS A 752 -10.36 -39.83 7.12
C HIS A 752 -11.29 -40.89 6.54
N GLN A 753 -11.15 -41.16 5.24
CA GLN A 753 -12.00 -42.12 4.52
C GLN A 753 -11.17 -43.02 3.60
N ALA A 754 -11.54 -44.30 3.53
CA ALA A 754 -10.99 -45.24 2.55
C ALA A 754 -12.06 -46.13 1.95
N HIS A 755 -11.91 -46.42 0.66
CA HIS A 755 -12.81 -47.26 -0.11
C HIS A 755 -12.06 -48.50 -0.58
N HIS A 756 -12.63 -49.67 -0.30
CA HIS A 756 -12.02 -50.96 -0.63
C HIS A 756 -13.01 -51.82 -1.41
N ARG A 757 -12.53 -52.50 -2.45
CA ARG A 757 -13.28 -53.56 -3.12
C ARG A 757 -12.68 -54.89 -2.72
N VAL A 758 -13.50 -55.75 -2.14
CA VAL A 758 -13.06 -57.02 -1.54
C VAL A 758 -14.04 -58.14 -1.87
N SER A 759 -13.57 -59.38 -1.75
CA SER A 759 -14.40 -60.56 -1.97
C SER A 759 -14.71 -61.24 -0.65
N LEU A 760 -15.99 -61.52 -0.39
CA LEU A 760 -16.44 -62.17 0.86
C LEU A 760 -17.06 -63.55 0.60
N PRO A 761 -16.79 -64.56 1.44
CA PRO A 761 -17.29 -65.92 1.24
C PRO A 761 -18.81 -66.04 1.45
N SER A 762 -19.49 -66.86 0.64
CA SER A 762 -20.90 -67.23 0.86
C SER A 762 -21.03 -68.62 1.52
N SER A 763 -22.26 -69.04 1.88
CA SER A 763 -22.53 -70.38 2.42
C SER A 763 -22.39 -71.54 1.41
N GLY A 764 -21.83 -71.29 0.22
CA GLY A 764 -21.61 -72.26 -0.87
C GLY A 764 -20.33 -71.95 -1.67
N LYS A 765 -20.13 -72.55 -2.86
CA LYS A 765 -18.89 -72.42 -3.67
C LYS A 765 -18.68 -71.05 -4.36
N GLY A 766 -19.32 -69.98 -3.92
CA GLY A 766 -19.19 -68.67 -4.57
C GLY A 766 -18.94 -67.53 -3.58
N VAL A 767 -18.53 -66.37 -4.09
CA VAL A 767 -18.16 -65.19 -3.30
C VAL A 767 -19.06 -64.00 -3.62
N PHE A 768 -19.31 -63.16 -2.61
CA PHE A 768 -19.90 -61.85 -2.76
C PHE A 768 -18.83 -60.85 -3.16
N ALA A 769 -19.11 -60.01 -4.17
CA ALA A 769 -18.34 -58.80 -4.40
C ALA A 769 -18.81 -57.76 -3.38
N ALA A 770 -17.88 -57.18 -2.62
CA ALA A 770 -18.16 -56.22 -1.58
C ALA A 770 -17.48 -54.88 -1.85
N ALA A 771 -18.28 -53.81 -1.87
CA ALA A 771 -17.76 -52.44 -1.77
C ALA A 771 -17.81 -52.02 -0.30
N VAL A 772 -16.67 -51.64 0.24
CA VAL A 772 -16.49 -51.26 1.63
C VAL A 772 -16.06 -49.79 1.67
N GLU A 773 -16.81 -48.99 2.42
CA GLU A 773 -16.45 -47.61 2.76
C GLU A 773 -16.16 -47.55 4.25
N LEU A 774 -14.96 -47.11 4.60
CA LEU A 774 -14.51 -46.88 5.97
C LEU A 774 -14.34 -45.38 6.17
N SER A 775 -14.91 -44.84 7.24
CA SER A 775 -14.71 -43.45 7.67
C SER A 775 -14.35 -43.42 9.15
N TRP A 776 -13.21 -42.82 9.49
CA TRP A 776 -12.71 -42.78 10.86
C TRP A 776 -12.17 -41.39 11.27
N HIS A 777 -12.21 -41.11 12.56
CA HIS A 777 -11.53 -39.96 13.17
C HIS A 777 -11.10 -40.31 14.60
N VAL A 778 -10.13 -39.57 15.12
CA VAL A 778 -9.67 -39.76 16.51
C VAL A 778 -10.63 -39.04 17.46
N GLU A 779 -11.28 -39.80 18.33
CA GLU A 779 -12.22 -39.30 19.36
C GLU A 779 -11.51 -39.15 20.72
N ASP A 780 -10.62 -40.08 21.07
CA ASP A 780 -9.75 -40.00 22.26
C ASP A 780 -8.26 -40.04 21.84
N PRO A 781 -7.60 -38.87 21.76
CA PRO A 781 -6.21 -38.76 21.34
C PRO A 781 -5.22 -39.44 22.29
N VAL A 782 -5.53 -39.50 23.59
CA VAL A 782 -4.63 -40.11 24.58
C VAL A 782 -4.66 -41.63 24.45
N ALA A 783 -5.86 -42.20 24.29
CA ALA A 783 -6.02 -43.63 24.02
C ALA A 783 -5.39 -44.04 22.68
N PHE A 784 -5.52 -43.21 21.65
CA PHE A 784 -4.98 -43.49 20.32
C PHE A 784 -3.44 -43.43 20.27
N VAL A 785 -2.82 -42.41 20.87
CA VAL A 785 -1.34 -42.33 20.96
C VAL A 785 -0.78 -43.50 21.77
N ARG A 786 -1.47 -43.91 22.84
CA ARG A 786 -1.08 -45.08 23.66
C ARG A 786 -1.20 -46.40 22.89
N ALA A 787 -2.10 -46.49 21.91
CA ALA A 787 -2.30 -47.70 21.13
C ALA A 787 -1.17 -47.96 20.11
N GLU A 788 -0.36 -46.94 19.79
CA GLU A 788 0.78 -47.01 18.87
C GLU A 788 0.46 -47.61 17.49
N VAL A 789 -0.79 -47.45 17.02
CA VAL A 789 -1.27 -48.02 15.75
C VAL A 789 -0.91 -47.11 14.58
N GLY A 790 -0.13 -47.62 13.63
CA GLY A 790 0.15 -46.98 12.33
C GLY A 790 -0.75 -47.51 11.20
N ARG A 791 -0.82 -46.77 10.08
CA ARG A 791 -1.56 -47.14 8.85
C ARG A 791 -2.99 -47.62 9.14
N VAL A 792 -3.78 -46.75 9.78
CA VAL A 792 -5.08 -47.08 10.40
C VAL A 792 -6.07 -47.78 9.45
N SER A 793 -6.00 -47.50 8.15
CA SER A 793 -6.84 -48.16 7.14
C SER A 793 -6.66 -49.70 7.10
N GLU A 794 -5.43 -50.21 7.28
CA GLU A 794 -5.12 -51.64 7.14
C GLU A 794 -5.73 -52.49 8.28
N PRO A 795 -5.54 -52.18 9.59
CA PRO A 795 -6.17 -52.90 10.68
C PRO A 795 -7.70 -52.85 10.66
N LEU A 796 -8.28 -51.71 10.25
CA LEU A 796 -9.73 -51.56 10.14
C LEU A 796 -10.31 -52.43 9.03
N LEU A 797 -9.67 -52.45 7.86
CA LEU A 797 -10.07 -53.32 6.76
C LEU A 797 -9.93 -54.80 7.14
N GLY A 798 -8.83 -55.19 7.78
CA GLY A 798 -8.61 -56.55 8.25
C GLY A 798 -9.72 -57.03 9.19
N HIS A 799 -10.06 -56.23 10.21
CA HIS A 799 -11.15 -56.55 11.13
C HIS A 799 -12.51 -56.65 10.45
N LEU A 800 -12.82 -55.70 9.55
CA LEU A 800 -14.06 -55.73 8.78
C LEU A 800 -14.16 -57.00 7.95
N LEU A 801 -13.09 -57.41 7.27
CA LEU A 801 -13.06 -58.62 6.45
C LEU A 801 -13.32 -59.88 7.27
N GLU A 802 -12.72 -59.99 8.46
CA GLU A 802 -12.93 -61.13 9.35
C GLU A 802 -14.38 -61.23 9.84
N GLU A 803 -14.94 -60.12 10.35
CA GLU A 803 -16.31 -60.06 10.85
C GLU A 803 -17.33 -60.27 9.74
N ALA A 804 -17.14 -59.57 8.61
CA ALA A 804 -18.01 -59.70 7.45
C ALA A 804 -17.95 -61.11 6.86
N ALA A 805 -16.78 -61.76 6.80
CA ALA A 805 -16.64 -63.14 6.35
C ALA A 805 -17.33 -64.15 7.28
N ARG A 806 -17.38 -63.90 8.59
CA ARG A 806 -18.08 -64.76 9.56
C ARG A 806 -19.60 -64.70 9.37
N ILE A 807 -20.12 -63.53 9.04
CA ILE A 807 -21.54 -63.28 8.81
C ILE A 807 -21.96 -63.80 7.44
N THR A 808 -21.24 -63.44 6.37
CA THR A 808 -21.57 -63.80 4.98
C THR A 808 -21.52 -65.31 4.71
N ARG A 809 -20.68 -66.09 5.41
CA ARG A 809 -20.66 -67.57 5.37
C ARG A 809 -21.99 -68.24 5.76
N ARG A 810 -22.91 -67.53 6.42
CA ARG A 810 -24.23 -68.05 6.81
C ARG A 810 -25.31 -67.77 5.77
N HIS A 811 -24.97 -67.07 4.69
CA HIS A 811 -25.93 -66.63 3.68
C HIS A 811 -25.55 -67.12 2.28
N PRO A 812 -26.51 -67.68 1.51
CA PRO A 812 -26.26 -68.08 0.12
C PRO A 812 -26.24 -66.84 -0.79
N LEU A 813 -25.51 -66.91 -1.92
CA LEU A 813 -25.38 -65.83 -2.92
C LEU A 813 -26.72 -65.23 -3.38
N ARG A 814 -27.80 -66.03 -3.35
CA ARG A 814 -29.13 -65.54 -3.75
C ARG A 814 -29.70 -64.48 -2.80
N ARG A 815 -29.22 -64.41 -1.55
CA ARG A 815 -29.70 -63.52 -0.49
C ARG A 815 -28.71 -62.39 -0.13
N ALA A 816 -28.08 -61.77 -1.13
CA ALA A 816 -27.10 -60.68 -0.95
C ALA A 816 -27.63 -59.53 -0.06
N GLY A 817 -28.86 -59.05 -0.28
CA GLY A 817 -29.44 -57.97 0.54
C GLY A 817 -29.68 -58.35 2.02
N ALA A 818 -29.91 -59.63 2.33
CA ALA A 818 -30.03 -60.07 3.73
C ALA A 818 -28.66 -60.19 4.39
N ALA A 819 -27.65 -60.68 3.65
CA ALA A 819 -26.26 -60.71 4.10
C ALA A 819 -25.72 -59.29 4.35
N GLN A 820 -26.03 -58.33 3.46
CA GLN A 820 -25.61 -56.93 3.60
C GLN A 820 -26.16 -56.29 4.87
N ARG A 821 -27.47 -56.46 5.14
CA ARG A 821 -28.08 -55.96 6.38
C ARG A 821 -27.46 -56.58 7.62
N ALA A 822 -27.15 -57.89 7.58
CA ALA A 822 -26.52 -58.58 8.70
C ALA A 822 -25.08 -58.09 8.94
N VAL A 823 -24.30 -57.83 7.88
CA VAL A 823 -22.94 -57.28 7.98
C VAL A 823 -22.97 -55.87 8.57
N ASN A 824 -23.77 -54.97 8.01
CA ASN A 824 -23.87 -53.58 8.50
C ASN A 824 -24.42 -53.50 9.93
N ALA A 825 -25.28 -54.43 10.34
CA ALA A 825 -25.76 -54.49 11.72
C ALA A 825 -24.73 -55.05 12.73
N GLY A 826 -23.80 -55.87 12.26
CA GLY A 826 -22.77 -56.55 13.07
C GLY A 826 -21.49 -55.75 13.30
N LEU A 827 -21.17 -54.81 12.42
CA LEU A 827 -19.96 -53.95 12.49
C LEU A 827 -20.12 -52.82 13.52
N ARG A 828 -20.09 -53.17 14.81
CA ARG A 828 -20.28 -52.20 15.92
C ARG A 828 -19.07 -52.00 16.82
N ARG A 829 -18.10 -52.90 16.79
CA ARG A 829 -16.88 -52.83 17.63
C ARG A 829 -15.68 -52.79 16.71
N TRP A 830 -14.72 -51.94 17.03
CA TRP A 830 -13.51 -51.71 16.23
C TRP A 830 -12.26 -51.93 17.08
N PRO A 831 -11.17 -52.43 16.49
CA PRO A 831 -10.01 -52.91 17.24
C PRO A 831 -9.05 -51.80 17.69
N VAL A 832 -9.24 -50.55 17.23
CA VAL A 832 -8.32 -49.44 17.48
C VAL A 832 -8.87 -48.54 18.61
N PRO A 833 -8.22 -48.48 19.79
CA PRO A 833 -8.66 -47.63 20.89
C PRO A 833 -8.60 -46.14 20.55
N GLY A 834 -9.61 -45.39 21.00
CA GLY A 834 -9.69 -43.93 20.80
C GLY A 834 -10.11 -43.48 19.40
N LEU A 835 -10.46 -44.42 18.53
CA LEU A 835 -10.91 -44.16 17.16
C LEU A 835 -12.43 -44.35 17.05
N SER A 836 -13.11 -43.37 16.46
CA SER A 836 -14.51 -43.51 16.07
C SER A 836 -14.57 -43.92 14.61
N VAL A 837 -15.15 -45.10 14.33
CA VAL A 837 -15.16 -45.70 12.98
C VAL A 837 -16.58 -46.02 12.57
N THR A 838 -16.91 -45.60 11.36
CA THR A 838 -18.14 -45.96 10.66
C THR A 838 -17.77 -46.74 9.41
N ALA A 839 -18.51 -47.82 9.14
CA ALA A 839 -18.31 -48.62 7.95
C ALA A 839 -19.63 -48.91 7.26
N SER A 840 -19.63 -48.79 5.93
CA SER A 840 -20.73 -49.19 5.09
C SER A 840 -20.24 -50.30 4.14
N VAL A 841 -20.95 -51.43 4.12
CA VAL A 841 -20.66 -52.56 3.23
C VAL A 841 -21.84 -52.77 2.30
N GLN A 842 -21.57 -52.82 1.00
CA GLN A 842 -22.53 -53.20 -0.02
C GLN A 842 -22.13 -54.54 -0.62
N LEU A 843 -23.05 -55.50 -0.65
CA LEU A 843 -22.79 -56.86 -1.17
C LEU A 843 -23.60 -57.13 -2.42
N ASP A 844 -22.94 -57.67 -3.44
CA ASP A 844 -23.59 -58.20 -4.63
C ASP A 844 -22.94 -59.51 -5.08
N ARG A 845 -23.54 -60.20 -6.07
CA ARG A 845 -22.99 -61.43 -6.64
C ARG A 845 -21.80 -61.09 -7.54
N GLU A 846 -20.77 -61.93 -7.52
CA GLU A 846 -19.59 -61.78 -8.38
C GLU A 846 -20.01 -61.72 -9.87
N GLY A 847 -19.70 -60.59 -10.54
CA GLY A 847 -20.09 -60.31 -11.93
C GLY A 847 -21.31 -59.39 -12.12
N ALA A 848 -22.05 -59.06 -11.05
CA ALA A 848 -23.06 -57.99 -11.10
C ALA A 848 -22.40 -56.63 -10.84
N ALA A 849 -22.76 -55.62 -11.64
CA ALA A 849 -22.32 -54.25 -11.42
C ALA A 849 -22.93 -53.74 -10.10
N LEU A 850 -22.13 -53.75 -9.03
CA LEU A 850 -22.49 -53.17 -7.74
C LEU A 850 -23.08 -51.77 -7.96
N PRO A 851 -24.35 -51.52 -7.62
CA PRO A 851 -24.92 -50.19 -7.70
C PRO A 851 -24.14 -49.29 -6.75
N GLY A 852 -23.62 -48.17 -7.27
CA GLY A 852 -22.87 -47.19 -6.49
C GLY A 852 -23.67 -46.70 -5.28
N PRO A 853 -22.98 -46.17 -4.25
CA PRO A 853 -23.59 -45.79 -2.98
C PRO A 853 -24.88 -44.97 -3.18
N GLN A 854 -26.00 -45.50 -2.67
CA GLN A 854 -27.24 -44.74 -2.56
C GLN A 854 -27.05 -43.73 -1.43
N GLY A 855 -26.60 -42.54 -1.81
CA GLY A 855 -26.37 -41.41 -0.92
C GLY A 855 -27.25 -40.24 -1.32
N THR A 856 -28.02 -39.75 -0.34
CA THR A 856 -28.36 -38.34 -0.17
C THR A 856 -27.23 -37.42 -0.68
N ALA A 857 -27.59 -36.53 -1.61
CA ALA A 857 -26.72 -35.63 -2.40
C ALA A 857 -25.73 -36.35 -3.34
N PRO A 858 -25.56 -35.90 -4.62
CA PRO A 858 -24.77 -36.63 -5.61
C PRO A 858 -23.32 -36.83 -5.14
N ALA A 859 -22.87 -38.09 -5.11
CA ALA A 859 -21.52 -38.47 -4.76
C ALA A 859 -20.53 -37.93 -5.81
N ARG A 860 -19.53 -37.16 -5.36
CA ARG A 860 -18.45 -36.62 -6.20
C ARG A 860 -17.72 -37.76 -6.91
N LEU A 861 -17.65 -37.71 -8.23
CA LEU A 861 -16.84 -38.67 -9.02
C LEU A 861 -15.34 -38.46 -8.71
N PRO A 862 -14.54 -39.52 -8.54
CA PRO A 862 -13.08 -39.41 -8.39
C PRO A 862 -12.45 -38.72 -9.61
N LEU A 863 -11.42 -37.89 -9.39
CA LEU A 863 -10.74 -37.12 -10.45
C LEU A 863 -10.24 -37.98 -11.63
N PRO A 864 -9.62 -39.16 -11.43
CA PRO A 864 -9.21 -40.02 -12.55
C PRO A 864 -10.41 -40.47 -13.39
N ARG A 865 -11.58 -40.70 -12.79
CA ARG A 865 -12.77 -41.09 -13.53
C ARG A 865 -13.36 -39.92 -14.32
N LEU A 866 -13.35 -38.72 -13.75
CA LEU A 866 -13.78 -37.49 -14.44
C LEU A 866 -12.92 -37.19 -15.68
N LEU A 867 -11.60 -37.31 -15.54
CA LEU A 867 -10.66 -37.16 -16.67
C LEU A 867 -10.66 -38.37 -17.61
N GLY A 868 -10.97 -39.55 -17.08
CA GLY A 868 -11.10 -40.83 -17.80
C GLY A 868 -12.22 -40.81 -18.83
N GLU A 869 -13.38 -40.28 -18.45
CA GLU A 869 -14.58 -40.27 -19.28
C GLU A 869 -14.68 -39.04 -20.21
N ALA A 870 -13.65 -38.18 -20.26
CA ALA A 870 -13.61 -36.99 -21.11
C ALA A 870 -12.63 -37.18 -22.28
N GLU A 871 -13.14 -37.12 -23.51
CA GLU A 871 -12.30 -37.13 -24.71
C GLU A 871 -11.63 -35.77 -24.95
N THR A 872 -12.26 -34.69 -24.50
CA THR A 872 -11.78 -33.31 -24.72
C THR A 872 -11.77 -32.55 -23.40
N VAL A 873 -10.62 -31.99 -23.07
CA VAL A 873 -10.42 -31.19 -21.86
C VAL A 873 -10.22 -29.73 -22.26
N LEU A 874 -11.16 -28.89 -21.86
CA LEU A 874 -11.11 -27.45 -22.04
C LEU A 874 -10.47 -26.82 -20.82
N VAL A 875 -9.36 -26.11 -21.01
CA VAL A 875 -8.61 -25.49 -19.91
C VAL A 875 -8.76 -23.98 -19.99
N GLY A 876 -9.26 -23.37 -18.92
CA GLY A 876 -9.37 -21.92 -18.80
C GLY A 876 -7.99 -21.24 -18.85
N PHE A 877 -7.87 -20.17 -19.62
CA PHE A 877 -6.60 -19.44 -19.69
C PHE A 877 -6.29 -18.69 -18.39
N ASP A 878 -7.23 -17.87 -17.90
CA ASP A 878 -7.07 -17.11 -16.67
C ASP A 878 -7.56 -17.93 -15.46
N GLY A 879 -6.64 -18.22 -14.55
CA GLY A 879 -6.76 -19.18 -13.46
C GLY A 879 -6.03 -20.50 -13.73
N PRO A 880 -6.51 -21.40 -14.60
CA PRO A 880 -5.85 -22.70 -14.80
C PRO A 880 -4.51 -22.64 -15.57
N MET A 881 -4.34 -21.80 -16.60
CA MET A 881 -3.05 -21.68 -17.31
C MET A 881 -2.14 -20.61 -16.71
N THR A 882 -2.69 -19.41 -16.47
CA THR A 882 -1.96 -18.24 -15.99
C THR A 882 -2.81 -17.42 -15.04
N ARG A 883 -2.23 -16.45 -14.35
CA ARG A 883 -3.00 -15.39 -13.67
C ARG A 883 -2.74 -14.08 -14.40
N LEU A 884 -3.63 -13.71 -15.31
CA LEU A 884 -3.44 -12.52 -16.13
C LEU A 884 -3.58 -11.24 -15.29
N PHE A 885 -4.49 -11.23 -14.32
CA PHE A 885 -4.67 -10.13 -13.39
C PHE A 885 -4.52 -10.53 -11.92
N SER A 886 -3.82 -9.70 -11.16
CA SER A 886 -3.92 -9.64 -9.69
C SER A 886 -5.19 -8.87 -9.28
N ALA A 887 -5.60 -8.96 -8.01
CA ALA A 887 -6.74 -8.20 -7.51
C ALA A 887 -6.58 -6.66 -7.68
N SER A 888 -5.35 -6.15 -7.56
CA SER A 888 -5.05 -4.73 -7.79
C SER A 888 -5.14 -4.36 -9.26
N THR A 889 -4.47 -5.12 -10.13
CA THR A 889 -4.42 -4.84 -11.58
C THR A 889 -5.76 -5.06 -12.28
N ALA A 890 -6.58 -6.03 -11.84
CA ALA A 890 -7.96 -6.18 -12.28
C ALA A 890 -8.81 -4.94 -11.94
N ARG A 891 -8.65 -4.41 -10.72
CA ARG A 891 -9.37 -3.20 -10.30
C ARG A 891 -8.92 -1.96 -11.08
N GLU A 892 -7.63 -1.84 -11.37
CA GLU A 892 -7.11 -0.77 -12.24
C GLU A 892 -7.66 -0.86 -13.66
N ALA A 893 -7.73 -2.07 -14.23
CA ALA A 893 -8.33 -2.30 -15.54
C ALA A 893 -9.83 -1.91 -15.55
N VAL A 894 -10.59 -2.31 -14.52
CA VAL A 894 -12.00 -1.91 -14.34
C VAL A 894 -12.13 -0.39 -14.30
N LEU A 895 -11.33 0.29 -13.49
CA LEU A 895 -11.38 1.76 -13.39
C LEU A 895 -11.01 2.44 -14.72
N GLY A 896 -10.04 1.89 -15.45
CA GLY A 896 -9.66 2.36 -16.78
C GLY A 896 -10.79 2.24 -17.80
N LEU A 897 -11.52 1.12 -17.80
CA LEU A 897 -12.68 0.93 -18.68
C LEU A 897 -13.85 1.83 -18.28
N LEU A 898 -14.13 1.95 -16.98
CA LEU A 898 -15.21 2.82 -16.49
C LEU A 898 -14.93 4.31 -16.74
N ALA A 899 -13.67 4.74 -16.72
CA ALA A 899 -13.30 6.11 -17.10
C ALA A 899 -13.62 6.38 -18.58
N LEU A 900 -13.39 5.40 -19.46
CA LEU A 900 -13.75 5.46 -20.88
C LEU A 900 -15.28 5.56 -21.06
N VAL A 901 -16.05 4.80 -20.27
CA VAL A 901 -17.52 4.91 -20.27
C VAL A 901 -17.97 6.31 -19.88
N ASP A 902 -17.38 6.89 -18.83
CA ASP A 902 -17.72 8.23 -18.36
C ASP A 902 -17.35 9.32 -19.38
N GLU A 903 -16.26 9.14 -20.13
CA GLU A 903 -15.84 10.07 -21.19
C GLU A 903 -16.81 10.11 -22.37
N HIS A 904 -17.45 8.98 -22.68
CA HIS A 904 -18.32 8.84 -23.84
C HIS A 904 -19.83 8.87 -23.52
N ARG A 905 -20.22 8.94 -22.24
CA ARG A 905 -21.63 9.13 -21.83
C ARG A 905 -21.95 10.57 -21.45
N ASP A 906 -23.17 10.99 -21.80
CA ASP A 906 -23.78 12.21 -21.23
C ASP A 906 -23.78 12.14 -19.70
N ALA A 907 -23.43 13.25 -19.03
CA ALA A 907 -23.31 13.36 -17.57
C ALA A 907 -24.55 12.89 -16.76
N ARG A 908 -25.73 12.90 -17.38
CA ARG A 908 -27.02 12.42 -16.85
C ARG A 908 -27.18 10.89 -16.85
N HIS A 909 -26.29 10.15 -17.52
CA HIS A 909 -26.26 8.68 -17.58
C HIS A 909 -24.95 8.09 -17.03
N ALA A 910 -24.17 8.89 -16.31
CA ALA A 910 -22.97 8.44 -15.59
C ALA A 910 -23.35 7.36 -14.57
N LEU A 911 -22.56 6.30 -14.48
CA LEU A 911 -22.84 5.18 -13.58
C LEU A 911 -22.69 5.63 -12.12
N PRO A 912 -23.69 5.41 -11.24
CA PRO A 912 -23.56 5.67 -9.82
C PRO A 912 -22.36 4.92 -9.21
N GLY A 913 -21.69 5.52 -8.22
CA GLY A 913 -20.51 4.92 -7.57
C GLY A 913 -20.73 3.50 -7.02
N ALA A 914 -21.93 3.20 -6.52
CA ALA A 914 -22.31 1.87 -6.04
C ALA A 914 -22.28 0.78 -7.13
N VAL A 915 -22.59 1.14 -8.39
CA VAL A 915 -22.51 0.22 -9.54
C VAL A 915 -21.05 -0.01 -9.94
N ARG A 916 -20.17 0.97 -9.75
CA ARG A 916 -18.73 0.84 -10.03
C ARG A 916 -18.04 -0.13 -9.08
N GLU A 917 -18.52 -0.24 -7.84
CA GLU A 917 -18.04 -1.22 -6.85
C GLU A 917 -18.56 -2.64 -7.09
N THR A 918 -19.53 -2.82 -7.99
CA THR A 918 -20.13 -4.12 -8.31
C THR A 918 -19.23 -4.94 -9.25
N PHE A 919 -18.38 -4.29 -10.05
CA PHE A 919 -17.50 -4.97 -11.01
C PHE A 919 -16.20 -5.40 -10.35
N ALA A 920 -16.04 -6.71 -10.15
CA ALA A 920 -14.83 -7.29 -9.57
C ALA A 920 -13.72 -7.52 -10.61
N HIS A 921 -14.10 -7.74 -11.88
CA HIS A 921 -13.18 -8.06 -12.97
C HIS A 921 -13.46 -7.22 -14.24
N PRO A 922 -12.45 -6.85 -15.06
CA PRO A 922 -12.66 -6.05 -16.27
C PRO A 922 -13.60 -6.71 -17.29
N LEU A 923 -13.62 -8.04 -17.36
CA LEU A 923 -14.60 -8.79 -18.18
C LEU A 923 -16.04 -8.56 -17.73
N ASP A 924 -16.30 -8.27 -16.45
CA ASP A 924 -17.65 -7.99 -15.97
C ASP A 924 -18.15 -6.64 -16.51
N VAL A 925 -17.25 -5.67 -16.65
CA VAL A 925 -17.55 -4.39 -17.32
C VAL A 925 -17.86 -4.65 -18.78
N LEU A 926 -17.02 -5.41 -19.49
CA LEU A 926 -17.25 -5.67 -20.91
C LEU A 926 -18.58 -6.41 -21.15
N ARG A 927 -18.95 -7.37 -20.29
CA ARG A 927 -20.25 -8.06 -20.33
C ARG A 927 -21.43 -7.13 -20.08
N ALA A 928 -21.33 -6.23 -19.10
CA ALA A 928 -22.39 -5.28 -18.80
C ALA A 928 -22.67 -4.33 -19.98
N PHE A 929 -21.65 -4.05 -20.79
CA PHE A 929 -21.73 -3.18 -21.97
C PHE A 929 -21.79 -3.95 -23.30
N ALA A 930 -22.02 -5.27 -23.26
CA ALA A 930 -21.97 -6.12 -24.45
C ALA A 930 -22.96 -5.70 -25.57
N ARG A 931 -24.10 -5.11 -25.20
CA ARG A 931 -25.11 -4.60 -26.15
C ARG A 931 -25.13 -3.07 -26.26
N ASP A 932 -24.23 -2.39 -25.56
CA ASP A 932 -24.11 -0.94 -25.57
C ASP A 932 -23.25 -0.51 -26.78
N PRO A 933 -23.55 0.64 -27.44
CA PRO A 933 -22.70 1.17 -28.51
C PRO A 933 -21.23 1.35 -28.14
N LEU A 934 -20.91 1.50 -26.85
CA LEU A 934 -19.54 1.58 -26.34
C LEU A 934 -18.81 0.23 -26.26
N GLY A 935 -19.52 -0.89 -26.43
CA GLY A 935 -18.95 -2.24 -26.34
C GLY A 935 -17.68 -2.45 -27.18
N PRO A 936 -17.69 -2.12 -28.50
CA PRO A 936 -16.50 -2.25 -29.35
C PRO A 936 -15.29 -1.42 -28.86
N LEU A 937 -15.54 -0.21 -28.36
CA LEU A 937 -14.48 0.67 -27.86
C LEU A 937 -13.89 0.14 -26.54
N LEU A 938 -14.75 -0.35 -25.63
CA LEU A 938 -14.31 -0.98 -24.39
C LEU A 938 -13.55 -2.27 -24.64
N ARG A 939 -13.94 -3.04 -25.67
CA ARG A 939 -13.23 -4.23 -26.11
C ARG A 939 -11.81 -3.89 -26.56
N GLU A 940 -11.65 -2.94 -27.47
CA GLU A 940 -10.33 -2.53 -27.97
C GLU A 940 -9.42 -2.08 -26.81
N ARG A 941 -9.97 -1.28 -25.89
CA ARG A 941 -9.22 -0.84 -24.71
C ARG A 941 -8.84 -2.00 -23.78
N LEU A 942 -9.72 -2.98 -23.60
CA LEU A 942 -9.43 -4.15 -22.79
C LEU A 942 -8.39 -5.06 -23.46
N ASP A 943 -8.44 -5.23 -24.78
CA ASP A 943 -7.44 -5.99 -25.56
C ASP A 943 -6.03 -5.42 -25.33
N GLU A 944 -5.87 -4.09 -25.36
CA GLU A 944 -4.59 -3.43 -25.07
C GLU A 944 -4.10 -3.64 -23.63
N ILE A 945 -5.01 -3.69 -22.66
CA ILE A 945 -4.68 -3.93 -21.25
C ILE A 945 -4.22 -5.38 -21.07
N GLU A 946 -4.95 -6.32 -21.67
CA GLU A 946 -4.65 -7.76 -21.62
C GLU A 946 -3.31 -8.09 -22.27
N LEU A 947 -3.04 -7.55 -23.46
CA LEU A 947 -1.76 -7.75 -24.16
C LEU A 947 -0.56 -7.20 -23.40
N ARG A 948 -0.74 -6.10 -22.66
CA ARG A 948 0.30 -5.54 -21.78
C ARG A 948 0.53 -6.36 -20.52
N ALA A 949 -0.48 -7.07 -20.03
CA ALA A 949 -0.36 -7.91 -18.84
C ALA A 949 0.38 -9.23 -19.12
N VAL A 950 0.27 -9.78 -20.33
CA VAL A 950 0.82 -11.11 -20.71
C VAL A 950 2.29 -11.33 -20.32
N PRO A 951 3.26 -10.43 -20.60
CA PRO A 951 4.67 -10.70 -20.32
C PRO A 951 5.02 -10.88 -18.84
N HIS A 952 4.17 -10.37 -17.95
CA HIS A 952 4.38 -10.37 -16.50
C HIS A 952 3.41 -11.31 -15.77
N ALA A 953 2.56 -12.03 -16.50
CA ALA A 953 1.56 -12.92 -15.92
C ALA A 953 2.23 -14.23 -15.45
N PRO A 954 2.14 -14.59 -14.14
CA PRO A 954 2.75 -15.82 -13.65
C PRO A 954 1.96 -17.06 -14.12
N ALA A 955 2.69 -18.11 -14.49
CA ALA A 955 2.10 -19.41 -14.78
C ALA A 955 1.44 -20.04 -13.55
N THR A 956 0.37 -20.76 -13.79
CA THR A 956 -0.19 -21.66 -12.79
C THR A 956 0.69 -22.88 -12.68
N HIS A 957 1.18 -23.16 -11.47
CA HIS A 957 2.03 -24.32 -11.20
C HIS A 957 1.34 -25.62 -11.67
N ASN A 958 2.12 -26.49 -12.32
CA ASN A 958 1.67 -27.73 -12.99
C ASN A 958 0.76 -27.59 -14.21
N SER A 959 0.52 -26.38 -14.74
CA SER A 959 -0.32 -26.18 -15.94
C SER A 959 0.26 -26.84 -17.20
N ALA A 960 1.51 -26.54 -17.56
CA ALA A 960 2.16 -27.13 -18.73
C ALA A 960 2.34 -28.66 -18.60
N PRO A 961 2.84 -29.22 -17.47
CA PRO A 961 2.86 -30.67 -17.26
C PRO A 961 1.48 -31.32 -17.40
N LEU A 962 0.44 -30.72 -16.83
CA LEU A 962 -0.92 -31.25 -16.94
C LEU A 962 -1.38 -31.31 -18.40
N VAL A 963 -1.16 -30.26 -19.18
CA VAL A 963 -1.49 -30.23 -20.62
C VAL A 963 -0.75 -31.35 -21.36
N ARG A 964 0.56 -31.52 -21.12
CA ARG A 964 1.35 -32.57 -21.77
C ARG A 964 0.88 -33.97 -21.37
N THR A 965 0.58 -34.20 -20.09
CA THR A 965 0.11 -35.51 -19.59
C THR A 965 -1.30 -35.84 -20.10
N LEU A 966 -2.21 -34.87 -20.14
CA LEU A 966 -3.55 -35.07 -20.72
C LEU A 966 -3.46 -35.38 -22.22
N HIS A 967 -2.58 -34.70 -22.95
CA HIS A 967 -2.33 -35.02 -24.34
C HIS A 967 -1.71 -36.41 -24.52
N ALA A 968 -0.70 -36.75 -23.73
CA ALA A 968 -0.01 -38.06 -23.80
C ALA A 968 -0.94 -39.23 -23.48
N SER A 969 -1.94 -39.01 -22.62
CA SER A 969 -2.99 -39.99 -22.33
C SER A 969 -4.08 -40.03 -23.42
N GLY A 970 -3.93 -39.31 -24.53
CA GLY A 970 -4.80 -39.38 -25.70
C GLY A 970 -5.99 -38.41 -25.70
N ARG A 971 -6.04 -37.45 -24.76
CA ARG A 971 -7.11 -36.43 -24.74
C ARG A 971 -6.75 -35.24 -25.61
N ARG A 972 -7.77 -34.65 -26.23
CA ARG A 972 -7.65 -33.35 -26.91
C ARG A 972 -7.71 -32.24 -25.86
N VAL A 973 -6.68 -31.42 -25.78
CA VAL A 973 -6.64 -30.28 -24.83
C VAL A 973 -6.82 -28.99 -25.61
N CYS A 974 -7.89 -28.24 -25.32
CA CYS A 974 -8.21 -26.98 -26.01
C CYS A 974 -8.22 -25.85 -24.95
N VAL A 975 -7.57 -24.71 -25.20
CA VAL A 975 -7.58 -23.56 -24.25
C VAL A 975 -8.75 -22.65 -24.57
N ILE A 976 -9.53 -22.28 -23.55
CA ILE A 976 -10.69 -21.40 -23.69
C ILE A 976 -10.52 -20.13 -22.86
N THR A 977 -10.97 -18.99 -23.39
CA THR A 977 -10.93 -17.72 -22.65
C THR A 977 -11.83 -16.64 -23.26
N ASP A 978 -12.32 -15.75 -22.40
CA ASP A 978 -12.93 -14.48 -22.79
C ASP A 978 -11.88 -13.37 -22.99
N VAL A 979 -10.58 -13.63 -22.80
CA VAL A 979 -9.47 -12.71 -23.07
C VAL A 979 -9.24 -12.59 -24.59
N CYS A 980 -8.64 -11.48 -25.04
CA CYS A 980 -8.28 -11.28 -26.44
C CYS A 980 -7.50 -12.48 -27.02
N ALA A 981 -7.84 -12.88 -28.25
CA ALA A 981 -7.33 -14.11 -28.85
C ALA A 981 -5.79 -14.11 -29.01
N GLU A 982 -5.19 -12.93 -29.19
CA GLU A 982 -3.73 -12.78 -29.32
C GLU A 982 -2.96 -12.97 -28.01
N ALA A 983 -3.61 -12.83 -26.84
CA ALA A 983 -2.92 -12.96 -25.55
C ALA A 983 -2.41 -14.38 -25.30
N VAL A 984 -3.19 -15.40 -25.69
CA VAL A 984 -2.86 -16.80 -25.37
C VAL A 984 -1.62 -17.28 -26.16
N PRO A 985 -1.52 -17.13 -27.49
CA PRO A 985 -0.31 -17.51 -28.22
C PRO A 985 0.92 -16.71 -27.76
N ARG A 986 0.76 -15.43 -27.45
CA ARG A 986 1.84 -14.58 -26.94
C ARG A 986 2.36 -15.05 -25.58
N TYR A 987 1.45 -15.48 -24.71
CA TYR A 987 1.77 -16.03 -23.40
C TYR A 987 2.46 -17.40 -23.49
N LEU A 988 2.00 -18.26 -24.40
CA LEU A 988 2.51 -19.62 -24.51
C LEU A 988 3.88 -19.72 -25.21
N ARG A 989 4.31 -18.66 -25.92
CA ARG A 989 5.57 -18.62 -26.68
C ARG A 989 6.81 -19.12 -25.90
N PRO A 990 7.02 -18.78 -24.62
CA PRO A 990 8.18 -19.24 -23.85
C PRO A 990 8.14 -20.73 -23.46
N TYR A 991 6.97 -21.37 -23.45
CA TYR A 991 6.79 -22.76 -23.00
C TYR A 991 6.99 -23.81 -24.12
N GLY A 992 7.38 -23.35 -25.32
CA GLY A 992 7.43 -24.13 -26.55
C GLY A 992 6.03 -24.46 -27.08
N ALA A 993 5.96 -25.31 -28.11
CA ALA A 993 4.69 -25.79 -28.64
C ALA A 993 4.06 -26.79 -27.65
N LEU A 994 3.20 -26.30 -26.75
CA LEU A 994 2.32 -27.17 -25.97
C LEU A 994 1.38 -27.91 -26.93
N PRO A 995 1.09 -29.20 -26.69
CA PRO A 995 0.28 -30.01 -27.59
C PRO A 995 -1.23 -29.72 -27.43
N LEU A 996 -1.62 -28.53 -27.86
CA LEU A 996 -3.00 -28.05 -27.83
C LEU A 996 -3.71 -28.38 -29.14
N ALA A 997 -4.95 -28.88 -29.03
CA ALA A 997 -5.83 -29.10 -30.18
C ALA A 997 -6.46 -27.78 -30.70
N GLY A 998 -6.52 -26.74 -29.87
CA GLY A 998 -7.05 -25.43 -30.25
C GLY A 998 -6.94 -24.38 -29.15
N VAL A 999 -6.96 -23.11 -29.55
CA VAL A 999 -7.02 -21.95 -28.66
C VAL A 999 -8.19 -21.09 -29.09
N HIS A 1000 -9.12 -20.85 -28.17
CA HIS A 1000 -10.37 -20.15 -28.43
C HIS A 1000 -10.49 -18.95 -27.49
N GLY A 1001 -10.26 -17.76 -28.05
CA GLY A 1001 -10.39 -16.49 -27.33
C GLY A 1001 -11.76 -15.83 -27.51
N ARG A 1002 -11.84 -14.58 -27.03
CA ARG A 1002 -12.99 -13.67 -27.12
C ARG A 1002 -13.65 -13.68 -28.51
N ALA A 1003 -14.96 -13.81 -28.54
CA ALA A 1003 -15.76 -13.70 -29.77
C ALA A 1003 -15.92 -12.24 -30.21
N GLU A 1004 -16.20 -12.04 -31.51
CA GLU A 1004 -16.51 -10.71 -32.06
C GLU A 1004 -17.78 -10.11 -31.42
N ASP A 1005 -18.81 -10.94 -31.26
CA ASP A 1005 -20.04 -10.57 -30.57
C ASP A 1005 -19.85 -10.70 -29.05
N LEU A 1006 -19.83 -9.56 -28.36
CA LEU A 1006 -19.66 -9.47 -26.91
C LEU A 1006 -20.83 -10.08 -26.13
N ALA A 1007 -22.00 -10.26 -26.75
CA ALA A 1007 -23.13 -10.95 -26.11
C ALA A 1007 -22.86 -12.46 -25.91
N LEU A 1008 -21.82 -12.99 -26.55
CA LEU A 1008 -21.40 -14.40 -26.50
C LEU A 1008 -20.24 -14.67 -25.52
N LEU A 1009 -19.81 -13.68 -24.72
CA LEU A 1009 -18.87 -13.89 -23.62
C LEU A 1009 -19.44 -14.87 -22.58
N THR A 1010 -18.58 -15.58 -21.83
CA THR A 1010 -19.05 -16.38 -20.68
C THR A 1010 -19.87 -15.47 -19.75
N PRO A 1011 -21.05 -15.88 -19.24
CA PRO A 1011 -21.54 -17.25 -19.11
C PRO A 1011 -22.30 -17.80 -20.33
N HIS A 1012 -22.21 -17.19 -21.50
CA HIS A 1012 -22.68 -17.82 -22.74
C HIS A 1012 -21.75 -19.00 -23.13
N PRO A 1013 -22.28 -20.16 -23.58
CA PRO A 1013 -21.48 -21.35 -23.87
C PRO A 1013 -20.68 -21.30 -25.19
N ASP A 1014 -20.76 -20.22 -25.96
CA ASP A 1014 -20.21 -20.12 -27.33
C ASP A 1014 -18.74 -20.52 -27.42
N CYS A 1015 -17.87 -19.94 -26.58
CA CYS A 1015 -16.44 -20.25 -26.61
C CYS A 1015 -16.15 -21.75 -26.38
N MET A 1016 -16.92 -22.40 -25.52
CA MET A 1016 -16.78 -23.83 -25.24
C MET A 1016 -17.32 -24.68 -26.38
N LEU A 1017 -18.43 -24.29 -26.99
CA LEU A 1017 -19.00 -24.97 -28.16
C LEU A 1017 -18.06 -24.87 -29.37
N ARG A 1018 -17.50 -23.68 -29.67
CA ARG A 1018 -16.49 -23.51 -30.73
C ARG A 1018 -15.25 -24.37 -30.49
N ALA A 1019 -14.81 -24.49 -29.24
CA ALA A 1019 -13.70 -25.36 -28.87
C ALA A 1019 -14.05 -26.84 -29.08
N LEU A 1020 -15.24 -27.26 -28.69
CA LEU A 1020 -15.71 -28.63 -28.91
C LEU A 1020 -15.87 -28.95 -30.39
N ASP A 1021 -16.44 -28.06 -31.20
CA ASP A 1021 -16.61 -28.24 -32.65
C ASP A 1021 -15.27 -28.41 -33.37
N THR A 1022 -14.27 -27.62 -32.97
CA THR A 1022 -12.88 -27.77 -33.48
C THR A 1022 -12.28 -29.09 -33.06
N CYS A 1023 -12.65 -29.56 -31.86
CA CYS A 1023 -12.13 -30.77 -31.29
C CYS A 1023 -12.99 -32.03 -31.67
N ALA A 1024 -14.23 -31.97 -32.19
CA ALA A 1024 -15.18 -33.12 -32.23
C ALA A 1024 -15.56 -33.69 -33.62
N GLY A 1025 -15.64 -35.03 -33.67
CA GLY A 1025 -16.62 -35.79 -34.47
C GLY A 1025 -17.75 -36.30 -33.55
N SER A 1026 -19.00 -36.27 -34.03
CA SER A 1026 -20.31 -36.80 -33.55
C SER A 1026 -20.67 -37.09 -32.07
N ALA A 1027 -19.78 -37.18 -31.06
CA ALA A 1027 -20.17 -37.49 -29.67
C ALA A 1027 -19.12 -37.14 -28.58
N ALA A 1028 -18.37 -36.04 -28.70
CA ALA A 1028 -17.30 -35.73 -27.74
C ALA A 1028 -17.82 -35.44 -26.32
N THR A 1029 -17.41 -36.22 -25.32
CA THR A 1029 -17.58 -35.89 -23.90
C THR A 1029 -16.54 -34.83 -23.49
N GLY A 1030 -17.01 -33.64 -23.14
CA GLY A 1030 -16.14 -32.53 -22.74
C GLY A 1030 -16.09 -32.30 -21.22
N LEU A 1031 -14.91 -31.93 -20.73
CA LEU A 1031 -14.66 -31.52 -19.36
C LEU A 1031 -13.98 -30.15 -19.35
N VAL A 1032 -14.45 -29.24 -18.50
CA VAL A 1032 -13.86 -27.91 -18.31
C VAL A 1032 -13.08 -27.87 -17.00
N ILE A 1033 -11.84 -27.41 -17.06
CA ILE A 1033 -11.04 -27.00 -15.89
C ILE A 1033 -11.05 -25.47 -15.89
N GLY A 1034 -11.77 -24.86 -14.95
CA GLY A 1034 -11.97 -23.40 -14.88
C GLY A 1034 -11.78 -22.86 -13.47
N SER A 1035 -11.84 -21.54 -13.30
CA SER A 1035 -11.64 -20.89 -11.99
C SER A 1035 -12.73 -19.88 -11.61
N THR A 1036 -13.65 -19.59 -12.54
CA THR A 1036 -14.67 -18.55 -12.37
C THR A 1036 -16.10 -19.12 -12.42
N VAL A 1037 -17.03 -18.41 -11.77
CA VAL A 1037 -18.47 -18.75 -11.81
C VAL A 1037 -19.04 -18.58 -13.23
N ALA A 1038 -18.51 -17.64 -14.02
CA ALA A 1038 -18.94 -17.44 -15.40
C ALA A 1038 -18.59 -18.65 -16.29
N GLU A 1039 -17.39 -19.23 -16.13
CA GLU A 1039 -17.02 -20.47 -16.82
C GLU A 1039 -17.87 -21.66 -16.36
N LEU A 1040 -18.13 -21.80 -15.06
CA LEU A 1040 -19.02 -22.85 -14.55
C LEU A 1040 -20.42 -22.75 -15.17
N ALA A 1041 -21.01 -21.55 -15.20
CA ALA A 1041 -22.32 -21.32 -15.79
C ALA A 1041 -22.34 -21.59 -17.30
N ALA A 1042 -21.27 -21.24 -18.02
CA ALA A 1042 -21.13 -21.59 -19.44
C ALA A 1042 -21.03 -23.11 -19.64
N ALA A 1043 -20.27 -23.82 -18.81
CA ALA A 1043 -20.12 -25.27 -18.88
C ALA A 1043 -21.46 -25.98 -18.61
N GLN A 1044 -22.21 -25.54 -17.59
CA GLN A 1044 -23.55 -26.06 -17.28
C GLN A 1044 -24.53 -25.87 -18.45
N ARG A 1045 -24.51 -24.71 -19.11
CA ARG A 1045 -25.36 -24.43 -20.29
C ARG A 1045 -24.95 -25.25 -21.51
N ALA A 1046 -23.67 -25.61 -21.63
CA ALA A 1046 -23.16 -26.51 -22.66
C ALA A 1046 -23.34 -28.00 -22.31
N GLY A 1047 -23.82 -28.34 -21.11
CA GLY A 1047 -23.93 -29.72 -20.65
C GLY A 1047 -22.58 -30.39 -20.36
N LEU A 1048 -21.54 -29.61 -20.08
CA LEU A 1048 -20.19 -30.09 -19.82
C LEU A 1048 -19.92 -30.26 -18.33
N ARG A 1049 -19.07 -31.24 -18.01
CA ARG A 1049 -18.55 -31.39 -16.65
C ARG A 1049 -17.57 -30.27 -16.33
N PHE A 1050 -17.46 -29.90 -15.06
CA PHE A 1050 -16.61 -28.81 -14.62
C PHE A 1050 -15.81 -29.19 -13.38
N ILE A 1051 -14.51 -28.86 -13.38
CA ILE A 1051 -13.62 -28.92 -12.22
C ILE A 1051 -13.16 -27.50 -11.92
N GLY A 1052 -13.47 -27.02 -10.71
CA GLY A 1052 -13.11 -25.68 -10.26
C GLY A 1052 -11.74 -25.62 -9.59
N LEU A 1053 -10.82 -24.81 -10.12
CA LEU A 1053 -9.58 -24.44 -9.44
C LEU A 1053 -9.84 -23.32 -8.43
N ALA A 1054 -9.94 -23.69 -7.16
CA ALA A 1054 -10.26 -22.80 -6.05
C ALA A 1054 -9.06 -22.61 -5.11
N ARG A 1055 -8.20 -21.62 -5.42
CA ARG A 1055 -6.95 -21.38 -4.68
C ARG A 1055 -7.14 -20.77 -3.28
N ASN A 1056 -8.33 -20.28 -2.97
CA ASN A 1056 -8.66 -19.69 -1.69
C ASN A 1056 -10.11 -20.02 -1.31
N THR A 1057 -10.42 -19.84 -0.03
CA THR A 1057 -11.73 -20.17 0.55
C THR A 1057 -12.88 -19.33 -0.02
N THR A 1058 -12.60 -18.13 -0.55
CA THR A 1058 -13.63 -17.27 -1.15
C THR A 1058 -14.03 -17.80 -2.52
N THR A 1059 -13.07 -18.12 -3.38
CA THR A 1059 -13.32 -18.73 -4.70
C THR A 1059 -13.95 -20.12 -4.56
N ASP A 1060 -13.51 -20.93 -3.59
CA ASP A 1060 -14.10 -22.25 -3.31
C ASP A 1060 -15.59 -22.13 -2.93
N ARG A 1061 -15.91 -21.22 -2.01
CA ARG A 1061 -17.28 -20.93 -1.62
C ARG A 1061 -18.12 -20.43 -2.79
N GLN A 1062 -17.63 -19.46 -3.57
CA GLN A 1062 -18.37 -18.91 -4.72
C GLN A 1062 -18.68 -19.98 -5.77
N LEU A 1063 -17.70 -20.83 -6.11
CA LEU A 1063 -17.91 -21.92 -7.07
C LEU A 1063 -18.90 -22.96 -6.53
N ARG A 1064 -18.79 -23.33 -5.26
CA ARG A 1064 -19.71 -24.29 -4.63
C ARG A 1064 -21.14 -23.74 -4.51
N GLU A 1065 -21.31 -22.49 -4.10
CA GLU A 1065 -22.61 -21.80 -4.05
C GLU A 1065 -23.25 -21.72 -5.44
N ALA A 1066 -22.44 -21.59 -6.50
CA ALA A 1066 -22.89 -21.64 -7.89
C ALA A 1066 -23.13 -23.06 -8.44
N GLY A 1067 -22.97 -24.11 -7.61
CA GLY A 1067 -23.26 -25.50 -7.98
C GLY A 1067 -22.07 -26.28 -8.54
N CYS A 1068 -20.82 -25.86 -8.31
CA CYS A 1068 -19.64 -26.64 -8.66
C CYS A 1068 -19.49 -27.86 -7.73
N GLU A 1069 -19.57 -29.07 -8.29
CA GLU A 1069 -19.50 -30.31 -7.52
C GLU A 1069 -18.08 -30.63 -7.04
N THR A 1070 -17.08 -30.42 -7.89
CA THR A 1070 -15.67 -30.77 -7.64
C THR A 1070 -14.78 -29.54 -7.72
N THR A 1071 -14.11 -29.22 -6.62
CA THR A 1071 -13.09 -28.17 -6.56
C THR A 1071 -11.74 -28.72 -6.12
N VAL A 1072 -10.65 -28.17 -6.66
CA VAL A 1072 -9.27 -28.48 -6.28
C VAL A 1072 -8.54 -27.19 -5.92
N THR A 1073 -7.61 -27.23 -4.96
CA THR A 1073 -6.86 -26.05 -4.53
C THR A 1073 -5.60 -25.79 -5.38
N SER A 1074 -5.10 -26.80 -6.08
CA SER A 1074 -3.98 -26.74 -7.01
C SER A 1074 -4.21 -27.71 -8.20
N LEU A 1075 -3.36 -27.64 -9.22
CA LEU A 1075 -3.41 -28.58 -10.35
C LEU A 1075 -2.72 -29.92 -10.05
N ALA A 1076 -2.03 -30.07 -8.91
CA ALA A 1076 -1.30 -31.31 -8.59
C ALA A 1076 -2.21 -32.55 -8.53
N PRO A 1077 -3.39 -32.53 -7.89
CA PRO A 1077 -4.31 -33.67 -7.89
C PRO A 1077 -4.82 -34.04 -9.29
N LEU A 1078 -4.94 -33.07 -10.19
CA LEU A 1078 -5.34 -33.29 -11.58
C LEU A 1078 -4.20 -33.88 -12.40
N LEU A 1079 -2.96 -33.46 -12.14
CA LEU A 1079 -1.77 -34.01 -12.78
C LEU A 1079 -1.55 -35.47 -12.36
N GLU A 1080 -1.67 -35.77 -11.07
CA GLU A 1080 -1.61 -37.15 -10.57
C GLU A 1080 -2.71 -38.01 -11.16
N ALA A 1081 -3.95 -37.50 -11.18
CA ALA A 1081 -5.06 -38.20 -11.82
C ALA A 1081 -4.80 -38.42 -13.32
N ALA A 1082 -4.27 -37.43 -14.03
CA ALA A 1082 -3.92 -37.55 -15.45
C ALA A 1082 -2.79 -38.55 -15.71
N ARG A 1083 -1.81 -38.68 -14.79
CA ARG A 1083 -0.73 -39.67 -14.88
C ARG A 1083 -1.24 -41.11 -14.67
N SER A 1084 -2.39 -41.28 -14.02
CA SER A 1084 -3.02 -42.58 -13.79
C SER A 1084 -3.93 -43.06 -14.94
N LEU A 1085 -4.09 -42.22 -15.98
CA LEU A 1085 -4.87 -42.50 -17.18
C LEU A 1085 -4.02 -43.11 -18.28
#